data_AF-A0ABD1Y3I3-F1
#
_entry.id   AF-A0ABD1Y3I3-F1
#
_cell.length_a   1.000
_cell.length_b   1.000
_cell.length_c   1.000
_cell.angle_alpha   90.00
_cell.angle_beta   90.00
_cell.angle_gamma   90.00
#
_symmetry.space_group_name_H-M   'P 1'
#
loop_
_entity.id
_entity.type
_entity.pdbx_description
1 polymer ?
#
loop_
_entity_poly.entity_id
_entity_poly.type
_entity_poly.pdbx_seq_one_letter_code
_entity_poly.pdbx_strand_id
1 'polypeptide(L)'
;MTSESGDQNPGDPISLERRRKVEKIFSQFDLNGDGRLNRDEMAALVIAVNPRVKFSEEQINAILDEVFRTYGDYIEGNKGLSLDGLVRTYDDGAGDVDRDFDALGLDLEDGNGVSDVLGERPADDFDKRDFEVATVASGSSASPKVVSITDENKFVRIKENVGSWASSSHDGIKFDESWKLIEALEQFLRRVDKKIEGKKKEREERRTSLSGTVEAGDWPKELGTESQREEHAGPGGRKPEDLGSEYATFRKVLADYRGKSDELRMKPGLGDPVAFDAHLAMGRTLIDHRWYAEALNSFQRAVELKPSDPRAQFRLGNALYSTGQVAEARAAYQKALDAAQTPQYSTSLRPQVHVNLGIALEGEGMLLGACEHYREAAILNPQHCRALKHLGSALLGVGEYRAAEKTLEEAIYLKSDYADAHCDLGSALHAMGENERAISEFQQAIDLNPNHVDALYNLGGLLMDSGKYVHAAEMYAKVLSLRPKHWRAQLNRAVSLLGAGESESAKKAFKEAFKSTNRVEVYGAIMYLKNMQKRPKGLNSVVQSAQEGIGRGDSNVGAAGPDGYMVIELSKFHRATRKTSPRLWLGCALDIRRFQKQTRLHKFDSSTLKHEMDTNAKKSGEVGPSANLIRKAELEKILRRLLHFLPPDAFQGSVKAINEKLLGVLDRSNTGRVDLGMFLASISPLCASLTPEKRKRLVFQILTWRNPVAEGEIAKTDAKTYIKFMRAIFLPTQGTSDMWELHGDDDQVNISFPEFVDMFDDLDWGFGILSLLAKLEVGDRLRHQGLPCAVCSYPIIGSRFKEVTSGFNLCSTCYSEGKVPVSFKQDEYNFREYGTDTESMKDKFKLFSMRNSPGSISMKEQ
;
A
#
# COMPACT_ATOMS: atom_id res chain seq x y z
N MET A 1 -4.81 -65.19 -20.13
CA MET A 1 -5.31 -65.84 -18.91
C MET A 1 -5.27 -64.80 -17.82
N THR A 2 -6.46 -64.38 -17.37
CA THR A 2 -6.83 -63.79 -16.06
C THR A 2 -5.95 -62.66 -15.50
N SER A 3 -6.35 -61.38 -15.58
CA SER A 3 -7.41 -60.67 -14.81
C SER A 3 -7.04 -60.34 -13.36
N GLU A 4 -6.83 -59.04 -13.10
CA GLU A 4 -7.08 -58.26 -11.86
C GLU A 4 -6.65 -56.82 -12.25
N SER A 5 -7.46 -55.83 -12.65
CA SER A 5 -8.73 -55.25 -12.16
C SER A 5 -8.70 -54.86 -10.68
N GLY A 6 -8.37 -53.58 -10.43
CA GLY A 6 -8.52 -52.89 -9.15
C GLY A 6 -9.01 -51.45 -9.38
N ASP A 7 -10.33 -51.32 -9.48
CA ASP A 7 -11.21 -50.17 -9.20
C ASP A 7 -11.01 -48.82 -9.88
N GLN A 8 -11.77 -48.67 -10.98
CA GLN A 8 -12.48 -47.44 -11.32
C GLN A 8 -13.45 -47.08 -10.19
N ASN A 9 -13.28 -45.91 -9.59
CA ASN A 9 -14.28 -45.32 -8.70
C ASN A 9 -15.42 -44.73 -9.56
N PRO A 10 -16.70 -45.12 -9.38
CA PRO A 10 -17.79 -44.63 -10.21
C PRO A 10 -18.27 -43.26 -9.72
N GLY A 11 -18.19 -42.27 -10.60
CA GLY A 11 -19.11 -41.12 -10.67
C GLY A 11 -19.02 -40.08 -9.55
N ASP A 12 -18.12 -39.10 -9.73
CA ASP A 12 -18.43 -37.74 -9.29
C ASP A 12 -19.48 -37.19 -10.27
N PRO A 13 -20.71 -36.83 -9.84
CA PRO A 13 -21.73 -36.32 -10.76
C PRO A 13 -21.25 -35.06 -11.50
N ILE A 14 -20.37 -34.29 -10.86
CA ILE A 14 -19.77 -33.07 -11.38
C ILE A 14 -18.81 -33.35 -12.55
N SER A 15 -18.08 -34.48 -12.56
CA SER A 15 -17.15 -34.79 -13.65
C SER A 15 -17.87 -35.35 -14.89
N LEU A 16 -18.98 -36.06 -14.70
CA LEU A 16 -19.80 -36.59 -15.80
C LEU A 16 -20.61 -35.48 -16.49
N GLU A 17 -21.17 -34.55 -15.71
CA GLU A 17 -21.89 -33.39 -16.26
C GLU A 17 -20.96 -32.46 -17.04
N ARG A 18 -19.78 -32.16 -16.48
CA ARG A 18 -18.75 -31.34 -17.16
C ARG A 18 -18.31 -31.98 -18.47
N ARG A 19 -18.11 -33.29 -18.51
CA ARG A 19 -17.78 -34.03 -19.74
C ARG A 19 -18.89 -33.92 -20.80
N ARG A 20 -20.16 -34.02 -20.39
CA ARG A 20 -21.31 -33.85 -21.30
C ARG A 20 -21.41 -32.44 -21.89
N LYS A 21 -21.06 -31.41 -21.11
CA LYS A 21 -20.97 -30.03 -21.62
C LYS A 21 -19.90 -29.89 -22.70
N VAL A 22 -18.71 -30.44 -22.44
CA VAL A 22 -17.62 -30.44 -23.45
C VAL A 22 -18.01 -31.25 -24.69
N GLU A 23 -18.71 -32.38 -24.55
CA GLU A 23 -19.24 -33.17 -25.68
C GLU A 23 -20.21 -32.39 -26.56
N LYS A 24 -21.11 -31.60 -25.96
CA LYS A 24 -22.02 -30.72 -26.70
C LYS A 24 -21.29 -29.58 -27.39
N ILE A 25 -20.34 -28.93 -26.72
CA ILE A 25 -19.50 -27.89 -27.31
C ILE A 25 -18.75 -28.49 -28.51
N PHE A 26 -18.10 -29.62 -28.32
CA PHE A 26 -17.36 -30.31 -29.37
C PHE A 26 -18.25 -30.62 -30.58
N SER A 27 -19.44 -31.16 -30.35
CA SER A 27 -20.38 -31.53 -31.42
C SER A 27 -20.95 -30.31 -32.18
N GLN A 28 -21.00 -29.13 -31.55
CA GLN A 28 -21.44 -27.89 -32.21
C GLN A 28 -20.38 -27.37 -33.20
N PHE A 29 -19.11 -27.63 -32.92
CA PHE A 29 -17.99 -27.09 -33.70
C PHE A 29 -17.31 -28.13 -34.61
N ASP A 30 -17.58 -29.43 -34.45
CA ASP A 30 -17.23 -30.47 -35.43
C ASP A 30 -18.17 -30.39 -36.64
N LEU A 31 -17.97 -29.37 -37.47
CA LEU A 31 -18.84 -29.04 -38.60
C LEU A 31 -18.70 -30.06 -39.73
N ASN A 32 -17.53 -30.68 -39.87
CA ASN A 32 -17.27 -31.69 -40.88
C ASN A 32 -17.69 -33.11 -40.45
N GLY A 33 -17.97 -33.32 -39.16
CA GLY A 33 -18.46 -34.57 -38.58
C GLY A 33 -17.43 -35.70 -38.56
N ASP A 34 -16.14 -35.38 -38.63
CA ASP A 34 -15.06 -36.37 -38.65
C ASP A 34 -14.62 -36.83 -37.25
N GLY A 35 -15.24 -36.27 -36.21
CA GLY A 35 -14.99 -36.59 -34.81
C GLY A 35 -13.75 -35.89 -34.25
N ARG A 36 -13.23 -34.85 -34.91
CA ARG A 36 -12.07 -34.04 -34.53
C ARG A 36 -12.35 -32.55 -34.83
N LEU A 37 -11.73 -31.65 -34.06
CA LEU A 37 -11.77 -30.21 -34.34
C LEU A 37 -10.52 -29.81 -35.10
N ASN A 38 -10.67 -29.55 -36.38
CA ASN A 38 -9.60 -29.00 -37.19
C ASN A 38 -9.30 -27.54 -36.77
N ARG A 39 -8.24 -26.94 -37.34
CA ARG A 39 -7.79 -25.60 -36.91
C ARG A 39 -8.86 -24.52 -37.11
N ASP A 40 -9.64 -24.60 -38.18
CA ASP A 40 -10.66 -23.60 -38.48
C ASP A 40 -11.87 -23.75 -37.55
N GLU A 41 -12.25 -24.99 -37.23
CA GLU A 41 -13.30 -25.31 -36.25
C GLU A 41 -12.90 -24.89 -34.83
N MET A 42 -11.64 -25.11 -34.46
CA MET A 42 -11.10 -24.67 -33.18
C MET A 42 -10.97 -23.13 -33.11
N ALA A 43 -10.63 -22.45 -34.22
CA ALA A 43 -10.65 -21.00 -34.31
C ALA A 43 -12.06 -20.45 -34.06
N ALA A 44 -13.07 -21.07 -34.71
CA ALA A 44 -14.46 -20.69 -34.55
C ALA A 44 -14.93 -20.87 -33.10
N LEU A 45 -14.52 -21.95 -32.44
CA LEU A 45 -14.80 -22.17 -31.02
C LEU A 45 -14.20 -21.06 -30.14
N VAL A 46 -12.91 -20.74 -30.32
CA VAL A 46 -12.21 -19.71 -29.52
C VAL A 46 -12.86 -18.33 -29.67
N ILE A 47 -13.30 -17.98 -30.87
CA ILE A 47 -14.02 -16.72 -31.14
C ILE A 47 -15.41 -16.74 -30.48
N ALA A 48 -16.16 -17.83 -30.67
CA ALA A 48 -17.54 -17.92 -30.22
C ALA A 48 -17.69 -17.86 -28.69
N VAL A 49 -16.74 -18.44 -27.95
CA VAL A 49 -16.76 -18.41 -26.47
C VAL A 49 -16.26 -17.08 -25.88
N ASN A 50 -15.74 -16.17 -26.71
CA ASN A 50 -15.22 -14.85 -26.30
C ASN A 50 -15.79 -13.68 -27.13
N PRO A 51 -17.12 -13.47 -27.20
CA PRO A 51 -17.73 -12.52 -28.13
C PRO A 51 -17.41 -11.04 -27.85
N ARG A 52 -16.83 -10.73 -26.69
CA ARG A 52 -16.42 -9.35 -26.31
C ARG A 52 -14.99 -9.01 -26.70
N VAL A 53 -14.21 -9.99 -27.18
CA VAL A 53 -12.81 -9.83 -27.56
C VAL A 53 -12.69 -9.98 -29.08
N LYS A 54 -12.16 -8.96 -29.76
CA LYS A 54 -11.81 -9.06 -31.18
C LYS A 54 -10.38 -9.57 -31.27
N PHE A 55 -10.20 -10.86 -31.53
CA PHE A 55 -8.88 -11.42 -31.78
C PHE A 55 -8.40 -11.07 -33.20
N SER A 56 -7.11 -10.77 -33.36
CA SER A 56 -6.48 -10.78 -34.69
C SER A 56 -6.23 -12.22 -35.17
N GLU A 57 -6.08 -12.42 -36.48
CA GLU A 57 -5.76 -13.75 -37.03
C GLU A 57 -4.42 -14.30 -36.48
N GLU A 58 -3.45 -13.43 -36.19
CA GLU A 58 -2.18 -13.85 -35.57
C GLU A 58 -2.38 -14.32 -34.12
N GLN A 59 -3.26 -13.67 -33.36
CA GLN A 59 -3.58 -14.07 -31.98
C GLN A 59 -4.31 -15.42 -31.95
N ILE A 60 -5.27 -15.64 -32.85
CA ILE A 60 -5.96 -16.92 -32.98
C ILE A 60 -4.97 -18.02 -33.35
N ASN A 61 -4.10 -17.77 -34.36
CA ASN A 61 -3.11 -18.75 -34.76
C ASN A 61 -2.09 -19.05 -33.66
N ALA A 62 -1.67 -18.06 -32.86
CA ALA A 62 -0.80 -18.28 -31.71
C ALA A 62 -1.46 -19.14 -30.62
N ILE A 63 -2.75 -18.92 -30.34
CA ILE A 63 -3.54 -19.74 -29.40
C ILE A 63 -3.65 -21.16 -29.94
N LEU A 64 -4.00 -21.34 -31.22
CA LEU A 64 -4.13 -22.65 -31.85
C LEU A 64 -2.80 -23.37 -31.95
N ASP A 65 -1.70 -22.67 -32.23
CA ASP A 65 -0.37 -23.27 -32.26
C ASP A 65 0.03 -23.77 -30.88
N GLU A 66 -0.26 -23.01 -29.82
CA GLU A 66 0.01 -23.47 -28.47
C GLU A 66 -0.87 -24.65 -28.07
N VAL A 67 -2.17 -24.64 -28.40
CA VAL A 67 -3.07 -25.77 -28.18
C VAL A 67 -2.59 -27.00 -28.95
N PHE A 68 -2.31 -26.87 -30.24
CA PHE A 68 -1.94 -28.01 -31.08
C PHE A 68 -0.52 -28.52 -30.77
N ARG A 69 0.37 -27.67 -30.26
CA ARG A 69 1.69 -28.05 -29.75
C ARG A 69 1.59 -28.76 -28.41
N THR A 70 0.74 -28.28 -27.50
CA THR A 70 0.61 -28.79 -26.12
C THR A 70 -0.15 -30.11 -26.09
N TYR A 71 -1.20 -30.25 -26.90
CA TYR A 71 -2.05 -31.44 -26.95
C TYR A 71 -1.79 -32.30 -28.19
N GLY A 72 -0.56 -32.27 -28.72
CA GLY A 72 -0.16 -33.00 -29.94
C GLY A 72 -0.47 -34.50 -29.90
N ASP A 73 -0.41 -35.12 -28.72
CA ASP A 73 -0.75 -36.55 -28.52
C ASP A 73 -2.24 -36.87 -28.77
N TYR A 74 -3.10 -35.84 -28.75
CA TYR A 74 -4.55 -35.95 -28.98
C TYR A 74 -4.98 -35.47 -30.36
N ILE A 75 -4.01 -35.20 -31.26
CA ILE A 75 -4.23 -34.68 -32.61
C ILE A 75 -3.83 -35.73 -33.65
N GLU A 76 -4.71 -35.99 -34.61
CA GLU A 76 -4.48 -37.00 -35.64
C GLU A 76 -4.30 -36.37 -37.03
N GLY A 77 -3.04 -36.15 -37.40
CA GLY A 77 -2.66 -35.61 -38.71
C GLY A 77 -3.38 -34.29 -39.03
N ASN A 78 -4.02 -34.21 -40.19
CA ASN A 78 -4.76 -33.02 -40.63
C ASN A 78 -6.21 -32.96 -40.12
N LYS A 79 -6.67 -33.94 -39.33
CA LYS A 79 -8.07 -34.00 -38.85
C LYS A 79 -8.29 -33.12 -37.60
N GLY A 80 -7.26 -32.94 -36.79
CA GLY A 80 -7.30 -32.02 -35.65
C GLY A 80 -7.52 -32.67 -34.29
N LEU A 81 -7.96 -31.87 -33.32
CA LEU A 81 -8.00 -32.21 -31.89
C LEU A 81 -9.19 -33.12 -31.57
N SER A 82 -8.93 -34.22 -30.86
CA SER A 82 -9.99 -35.13 -30.39
C SER A 82 -10.80 -34.57 -29.24
N LEU A 83 -12.01 -35.13 -29.02
CA LEU A 83 -12.85 -34.79 -27.87
C LEU A 83 -12.12 -34.96 -26.53
N ASP A 84 -11.38 -36.06 -26.35
CA ASP A 84 -10.58 -36.27 -25.14
C ASP A 84 -9.45 -35.22 -25.02
N GLY A 85 -8.91 -34.76 -26.15
CA GLY A 85 -7.99 -33.63 -26.20
C GLY A 85 -8.65 -32.32 -25.76
N LEU A 86 -9.87 -32.02 -26.23
CA LEU A 86 -10.61 -30.83 -25.82
C LEU A 86 -10.98 -30.89 -24.33
N VAL A 87 -11.44 -32.03 -23.82
CA VAL A 87 -11.69 -32.25 -22.39
C VAL A 87 -10.43 -31.97 -21.59
N ARG A 88 -9.28 -32.48 -22.05
CA ARG A 88 -7.99 -32.23 -21.40
C ARG A 88 -7.60 -30.75 -21.41
N THR A 89 -7.89 -30.02 -22.49
CA THR A 89 -7.60 -28.57 -22.54
C THR A 89 -8.35 -27.78 -21.46
N TYR A 90 -9.60 -28.17 -21.19
CA TYR A 90 -10.41 -27.58 -20.14
C TYR A 90 -9.97 -28.02 -18.73
N ASP A 91 -9.51 -29.27 -18.58
CA ASP A 91 -8.96 -29.77 -17.31
C ASP A 91 -7.64 -29.08 -16.93
N ASP A 92 -6.81 -28.80 -17.92
CA ASP A 92 -5.54 -28.08 -17.74
C ASP A 92 -5.74 -26.54 -17.66
N GLY A 93 -7.00 -26.08 -17.66
CA GLY A 93 -7.39 -24.70 -17.35
C GLY A 93 -7.27 -23.69 -18.49
N ALA A 94 -7.20 -24.15 -19.75
CA ALA A 94 -7.12 -23.27 -20.92
C ALA A 94 -8.43 -22.50 -21.19
N GLY A 95 -9.53 -22.90 -20.56
CA GLY A 95 -10.84 -22.25 -20.61
C GLY A 95 -11.72 -22.71 -19.43
N ASP A 96 -12.88 -22.09 -19.28
CA ASP A 96 -13.87 -22.47 -18.28
C ASP A 96 -15.09 -23.06 -19.00
N VAL A 97 -15.31 -24.37 -18.83
CA VAL A 97 -16.38 -25.12 -19.51
C VAL A 97 -17.74 -24.52 -19.24
N ASP A 98 -18.03 -24.12 -18.00
CA ASP A 98 -19.36 -23.63 -17.64
C ASP A 98 -19.59 -22.25 -18.25
N ARG A 99 -18.58 -21.37 -18.17
CA ARG A 99 -18.62 -20.05 -18.81
C ARG A 99 -18.75 -20.15 -20.33
N ASP A 100 -17.98 -21.03 -20.95
CA ASP A 100 -17.95 -21.19 -22.40
C ASP A 100 -19.24 -21.85 -22.91
N PHE A 101 -19.80 -22.82 -22.17
CA PHE A 101 -21.11 -23.43 -22.45
C PHE A 101 -22.25 -22.40 -22.36
N ASP A 102 -22.24 -21.56 -21.33
CA ASP A 102 -23.20 -20.47 -21.14
C ASP A 102 -23.05 -19.39 -22.23
N ALA A 103 -21.81 -19.05 -22.62
CA ALA A 103 -21.53 -18.08 -23.66
C ALA A 103 -22.04 -18.53 -25.04
N LEU A 104 -22.03 -19.84 -25.30
CA LEU A 104 -22.58 -20.44 -26.51
C LEU A 104 -24.11 -20.62 -26.48
N GLY A 105 -24.75 -20.34 -25.33
CA GLY A 105 -26.20 -20.50 -25.15
C GLY A 105 -26.67 -21.94 -25.33
N LEU A 106 -25.83 -22.91 -24.96
CA LEU A 106 -26.16 -24.33 -25.03
C LEU A 106 -26.94 -24.77 -23.80
N ASP A 107 -27.91 -25.66 -23.99
CA ASP A 107 -28.65 -26.30 -22.89
C ASP A 107 -28.36 -27.80 -22.87
N LEU A 108 -28.24 -28.41 -21.69
CA LEU A 108 -28.25 -29.86 -21.53
C LEU A 108 -29.71 -30.32 -21.59
N GLU A 109 -30.14 -30.92 -22.70
CA GLU A 109 -31.50 -31.45 -22.80
C GLU A 109 -31.66 -32.62 -21.82
N ASP A 110 -32.45 -32.40 -20.77
CA ASP A 110 -33.01 -33.49 -19.98
C ASP A 110 -33.99 -34.25 -20.86
N GLY A 111 -33.70 -35.53 -21.11
CA GLY A 111 -34.57 -36.38 -21.90
C GLY A 111 -35.98 -36.45 -21.31
N ASN A 112 -36.90 -35.65 -21.84
CA ASN A 112 -38.32 -35.94 -22.00
C ASN A 112 -39.07 -34.83 -22.78
N GLY A 113 -39.48 -35.15 -24.01
CA GLY A 113 -40.76 -34.67 -24.57
C GLY A 113 -40.74 -33.56 -25.62
N VAL A 114 -40.71 -33.95 -26.90
CA VAL A 114 -41.53 -33.51 -28.05
C VAL A 114 -42.14 -32.08 -28.04
N SER A 115 -41.74 -31.21 -28.98
CA SER A 115 -42.59 -30.72 -30.10
C SER A 115 -41.93 -29.62 -30.96
N ASP A 116 -42.15 -29.74 -32.27
CA ASP A 116 -41.91 -28.78 -33.38
C ASP A 116 -42.01 -27.28 -33.06
N VAL A 117 -41.19 -26.46 -33.74
CA VAL A 117 -41.63 -25.47 -34.77
C VAL A 117 -40.41 -24.82 -35.45
N LEU A 118 -40.50 -24.74 -36.79
CA LEU A 118 -39.59 -24.15 -37.78
C LEU A 118 -39.39 -22.63 -37.64
N GLY A 119 -38.24 -22.09 -38.09
CA GLY A 119 -38.17 -20.69 -38.53
C GLY A 119 -36.80 -20.00 -38.64
N GLU A 120 -36.25 -19.99 -39.86
CA GLU A 120 -35.60 -18.85 -40.55
C GLU A 120 -34.21 -18.28 -40.12
N ARG A 121 -33.28 -18.28 -41.10
CA ARG A 121 -32.10 -17.38 -41.24
C ARG A 121 -32.54 -16.00 -41.79
N PRO A 122 -31.76 -14.90 -41.64
CA PRO A 122 -30.70 -14.50 -42.62
C PRO A 122 -29.44 -13.90 -41.94
N ALA A 123 -28.19 -14.04 -42.42
CA ALA A 123 -27.50 -13.55 -43.63
C ALA A 123 -27.09 -12.05 -43.62
N ASP A 124 -25.89 -11.79 -44.16
CA ASP A 124 -25.18 -10.51 -44.45
C ASP A 124 -24.26 -9.98 -43.31
N ASP A 125 -23.02 -9.54 -43.52
CA ASP A 125 -22.32 -9.13 -44.74
C ASP A 125 -20.78 -9.15 -44.54
N PHE A 126 -20.06 -9.33 -45.65
CA PHE A 126 -18.60 -9.34 -45.80
C PHE A 126 -17.97 -7.95 -45.59
N ASP A 127 -16.73 -7.87 -45.06
CA ASP A 127 -15.65 -7.26 -45.87
C ASP A 127 -14.23 -7.64 -45.40
N LYS A 128 -13.40 -7.98 -46.39
CA LYS A 128 -11.98 -8.33 -46.29
C LYS A 128 -11.12 -7.08 -46.41
N ARG A 129 -9.93 -7.08 -45.81
CA ARG A 129 -8.71 -6.59 -46.49
C ARG A 129 -7.42 -7.06 -45.83
N ASP A 130 -6.57 -7.59 -46.69
CA ASP A 130 -5.31 -8.30 -46.48
C ASP A 130 -4.18 -7.43 -45.89
N PHE A 131 -3.22 -8.05 -45.19
CA PHE A 131 -1.80 -7.68 -45.34
C PHE A 131 -0.87 -8.88 -45.10
N GLU A 132 0.12 -8.96 -45.98
CA GLU A 132 1.04 -10.07 -46.24
C GLU A 132 2.03 -10.38 -45.10
N VAL A 133 2.32 -11.68 -45.00
CA VAL A 133 3.29 -12.34 -44.12
C VAL A 133 4.72 -12.21 -44.66
N ALA A 134 5.67 -11.93 -43.78
CA ALA A 134 7.10 -12.22 -43.99
C ALA A 134 7.68 -12.97 -42.77
N THR A 135 7.77 -14.28 -42.91
CA THR A 135 8.51 -15.25 -42.07
C THR A 135 10.03 -15.06 -42.16
N VAL A 136 10.79 -15.41 -41.10
CA VAL A 136 11.74 -16.56 -41.07
C VAL A 136 12.47 -16.68 -39.70
N ALA A 137 12.44 -17.92 -39.18
CA ALA A 137 13.36 -18.65 -38.26
C ALA A 137 13.53 -18.16 -36.80
N SER A 138 12.98 -18.84 -35.77
CA SER A 138 13.19 -20.21 -35.24
C SER A 138 14.51 -20.40 -34.47
N GLY A 139 14.42 -20.77 -33.18
CA GLY A 139 15.63 -21.04 -32.38
C GLY A 139 15.49 -21.30 -30.88
N SER A 140 14.66 -22.26 -30.48
CA SER A 140 14.76 -23.08 -29.25
C SER A 140 14.29 -22.54 -27.89
N SER A 141 13.40 -23.36 -27.33
CA SER A 141 12.74 -23.36 -26.04
C SER A 141 13.60 -23.88 -24.89
N ALA A 142 13.41 -23.33 -23.68
CA ALA A 142 13.30 -24.13 -22.45
C ALA A 142 12.72 -23.27 -21.30
N SER A 143 11.66 -23.77 -20.69
CA SER A 143 10.84 -23.25 -19.58
C SER A 143 11.62 -22.94 -18.27
N PRO A 144 11.26 -21.89 -17.50
CA PRO A 144 11.80 -21.64 -16.16
C PRO A 144 10.90 -22.18 -15.03
N LYS A 145 11.52 -22.72 -13.98
CA LYS A 145 10.91 -22.97 -12.67
C LYS A 145 11.49 -21.99 -11.64
N VAL A 146 10.60 -21.16 -11.11
CA VAL A 146 10.50 -20.46 -9.81
C VAL A 146 11.65 -20.64 -8.81
N VAL A 147 12.25 -19.53 -8.32
CA VAL A 147 12.89 -19.45 -6.99
C VAL A 147 12.74 -18.06 -6.33
N SER A 148 12.19 -18.07 -5.11
CA SER A 148 12.21 -17.00 -4.12
C SER A 148 13.39 -17.16 -3.15
N ILE A 149 14.13 -16.06 -2.93
CA ILE A 149 14.92 -15.67 -1.75
C ILE A 149 15.34 -16.79 -0.79
N THR A 150 16.43 -17.48 -1.14
CA THR A 150 17.64 -17.73 -0.32
C THR A 150 18.51 -18.72 -1.09
N ASP A 151 19.43 -18.27 -1.95
CA ASP A 151 20.48 -19.15 -2.51
C ASP A 151 21.64 -18.30 -3.07
N GLU A 152 22.67 -18.06 -2.23
CA GLU A 152 24.06 -17.98 -2.71
C GLU A 152 24.59 -19.43 -2.66
N ASN A 153 24.30 -20.26 -3.67
CA ASN A 153 25.16 -21.39 -4.03
C ASN A 153 24.80 -21.98 -5.42
N LYS A 154 25.80 -21.98 -6.31
CA LYS A 154 25.88 -22.56 -7.67
C LYS A 154 25.16 -21.81 -8.82
N PHE A 155 25.89 -20.86 -9.42
CA PHE A 155 25.80 -20.58 -10.86
C PHE A 155 26.80 -21.46 -11.63
N VAL A 156 26.31 -22.25 -12.59
CA VAL A 156 27.15 -22.79 -13.67
C VAL A 156 27.23 -21.73 -14.77
N ARG A 157 28.46 -21.48 -15.21
CA ARG A 157 28.91 -20.49 -16.21
C ARG A 157 28.04 -20.46 -17.48
N ILE A 158 27.39 -19.32 -17.72
CA ILE A 158 27.10 -18.83 -19.07
C ILE A 158 28.18 -17.79 -19.39
N LYS A 159 29.02 -18.10 -20.38
CA LYS A 159 30.12 -17.24 -20.83
C LYS A 159 29.56 -16.13 -21.71
N GLU A 160 29.44 -14.93 -21.17
CA GLU A 160 29.44 -13.70 -21.97
C GLU A 160 30.42 -12.69 -21.37
N ASN A 161 31.34 -12.24 -22.24
CA ASN A 161 32.45 -11.30 -22.06
C ASN A 161 32.71 -10.77 -20.64
N VAL A 162 33.43 -11.54 -19.84
CA VAL A 162 33.98 -11.07 -18.57
C VAL A 162 35.49 -10.86 -18.69
N GLY A 163 35.97 -9.69 -18.25
CA GLY A 163 37.40 -9.41 -18.16
C GLY A 163 38.14 -10.48 -17.33
N SER A 164 39.46 -10.56 -17.51
CA SER A 164 40.36 -11.64 -17.03
C SER A 164 40.21 -12.08 -15.57
N TRP A 165 39.53 -11.30 -14.71
CA TRP A 165 39.29 -11.57 -13.30
C TRP A 165 38.17 -12.57 -12.97
N ALA A 166 37.23 -12.86 -13.87
CA ALA A 166 36.19 -13.88 -13.63
C ALA A 166 36.59 -15.31 -14.07
N SER A 167 37.89 -15.51 -14.29
CA SER A 167 38.46 -16.77 -14.76
C SER A 167 38.94 -17.68 -13.63
N SER A 168 38.71 -17.35 -12.35
CA SER A 168 39.13 -18.22 -11.24
C SER A 168 38.21 -19.45 -11.14
N SER A 169 38.80 -20.62 -10.90
CA SER A 169 38.13 -21.91 -10.71
C SER A 169 37.48 -22.06 -9.32
N HIS A 170 37.57 -21.03 -8.47
CA HIS A 170 37.30 -21.11 -7.02
C HIS A 170 36.24 -20.07 -6.57
N ASP A 171 35.08 -20.03 -7.25
CA ASP A 171 33.93 -19.18 -6.87
C ASP A 171 34.28 -17.71 -6.58
N GLY A 172 35.16 -17.13 -7.41
CA GLY A 172 35.57 -15.73 -7.33
C GLY A 172 36.64 -15.40 -6.27
N ILE A 173 37.22 -16.41 -5.61
CA ILE A 173 38.40 -16.27 -4.74
C ILE A 173 39.65 -16.20 -5.63
N LYS A 174 40.51 -15.22 -5.37
CA LYS A 174 41.65 -14.91 -6.26
C LYS A 174 42.89 -15.76 -5.96
N PHE A 175 43.11 -16.12 -4.70
CA PHE A 175 44.31 -16.83 -4.26
C PHE A 175 43.99 -18.25 -3.76
N ASP A 176 44.80 -19.23 -4.14
CA ASP A 176 44.61 -20.63 -3.76
C ASP A 176 44.80 -20.85 -2.24
N GLU A 177 45.67 -20.06 -1.60
CA GLU A 177 45.84 -20.05 -0.15
C GLU A 177 44.58 -19.61 0.58
N SER A 178 43.88 -18.60 0.07
CA SER A 178 42.59 -18.17 0.58
C SER A 178 41.58 -19.30 0.41
N TRP A 179 41.49 -19.90 -0.77
CA TRP A 179 40.56 -20.99 -1.06
C TRP A 179 40.68 -22.17 -0.08
N LYS A 180 41.91 -22.64 0.18
CA LYS A 180 42.16 -23.75 1.12
C LYS A 180 41.67 -23.45 2.53
N LEU A 181 41.81 -22.21 3.00
CA LEU A 181 41.27 -21.80 4.31
C LEU A 181 39.74 -21.79 4.32
N ILE A 182 39.12 -21.30 3.24
CA ILE A 182 37.66 -21.22 3.11
C ILE A 182 37.04 -22.62 3.01
N GLU A 183 37.63 -23.54 2.26
CA GLU A 183 37.15 -24.92 2.18
C GLU A 183 37.16 -25.60 3.55
N ALA A 184 38.22 -25.40 4.33
CA ALA A 184 38.29 -25.92 5.70
C ALA A 184 37.25 -25.26 6.62
N LEU A 185 37.01 -23.95 6.49
CA LEU A 185 35.98 -23.23 7.22
C LEU A 185 34.57 -23.73 6.87
N GLU A 186 34.26 -23.89 5.58
CA GLU A 186 32.99 -24.40 5.07
C GLU A 186 32.67 -25.79 5.66
N GLN A 187 33.65 -26.70 5.65
CA GLN A 187 33.50 -28.03 6.27
C GLN A 187 33.25 -27.96 7.79
N PHE A 188 33.85 -26.97 8.46
CA PHE A 188 33.57 -26.72 9.87
C PHE A 188 32.15 -26.20 10.09
N LEU A 189 31.71 -25.20 9.33
CA LEU A 189 30.37 -24.59 9.45
C LEU A 189 29.26 -25.59 9.13
N ARG A 190 29.42 -26.44 8.11
CA ARG A 190 28.46 -27.53 7.83
C ARG A 190 28.30 -28.51 9.00
N ARG A 191 29.37 -28.77 9.76
CA ARG A 191 29.30 -29.60 10.98
C ARG A 191 28.55 -28.89 12.09
N VAL A 192 28.76 -27.58 12.25
CA VAL A 192 28.04 -26.73 13.20
C VAL A 192 26.55 -26.68 12.85
N ASP A 193 26.22 -26.59 11.57
CA ASP A 193 24.85 -26.53 11.07
C ASP A 193 24.05 -27.78 11.36
N LYS A 194 24.62 -28.95 11.03
CA LYS A 194 24.02 -30.25 11.37
C LYS A 194 23.74 -30.39 12.87
N LYS A 195 24.63 -29.85 13.73
CA LYS A 195 24.42 -29.87 15.18
C LYS A 195 23.28 -28.97 15.63
N ILE A 196 23.17 -27.77 15.08
CA ILE A 196 22.08 -26.83 15.41
C ILE A 196 20.74 -27.41 14.98
N GLU A 197 20.68 -27.99 13.78
CA GLU A 197 19.47 -28.68 13.28
C GLU A 197 19.10 -29.89 14.14
N GLY A 198 20.09 -30.69 14.57
CA GLY A 198 19.87 -31.80 15.50
C GLY A 198 19.26 -31.34 16.83
N LYS A 199 19.81 -30.28 17.45
CA LYS A 199 19.27 -29.70 18.69
C LYS A 199 17.86 -29.14 18.52
N LYS A 200 17.52 -28.60 17.35
CA LYS A 200 16.16 -28.11 17.05
C LYS A 200 15.16 -29.26 16.97
N LYS A 201 15.51 -30.34 16.26
CA LYS A 201 14.69 -31.56 16.20
C LYS A 201 14.46 -32.18 17.57
N GLU A 202 15.50 -32.32 18.39
CA GLU A 202 15.37 -32.82 19.76
C GLU A 202 14.43 -31.96 20.64
N ARG A 203 14.47 -30.62 20.48
CA ARG A 203 13.57 -29.71 21.21
C ARG A 203 12.12 -29.83 20.73
N GLU A 204 11.91 -30.06 19.44
CA GLU A 204 10.59 -30.22 18.82
C GLU A 204 9.96 -31.57 19.17
N GLU A 205 10.75 -32.65 19.17
CA GLU A 205 10.38 -33.97 19.66
C GLU A 205 10.05 -33.96 21.16
N ARG A 206 10.84 -33.25 21.98
CA ARG A 206 10.50 -33.06 23.41
C ARG A 206 9.20 -32.27 23.58
N ARG A 207 8.96 -31.22 22.80
CA ARG A 207 7.72 -30.44 22.86
C ARG A 207 6.49 -31.25 22.47
N THR A 208 6.59 -32.09 21.43
CA THR A 208 5.51 -32.98 20.99
C THR A 208 5.28 -34.14 21.98
N SER A 209 6.32 -34.61 22.68
CA SER A 209 6.17 -35.59 23.76
C SER A 209 5.52 -35.02 25.04
N LEU A 210 5.74 -33.73 25.34
CA LEU A 210 5.16 -33.04 26.50
C LEU A 210 3.73 -32.53 26.26
N SER A 211 3.25 -32.47 25.02
CA SER A 211 1.86 -32.09 24.70
C SER A 211 0.84 -33.21 24.91
N GLY A 212 1.28 -34.41 25.33
CA GLY A 212 0.40 -35.55 25.63
C GLY A 212 -0.19 -35.55 27.05
N THR A 213 0.31 -34.73 27.98
CA THR A 213 -0.14 -34.72 29.38
C THR A 213 0.14 -33.38 30.04
N VAL A 214 -0.74 -32.38 29.92
CA VAL A 214 -1.00 -31.35 30.96
C VAL A 214 -2.35 -30.66 30.67
N GLU A 215 -3.30 -30.82 31.58
CA GLU A 215 -4.53 -30.02 31.68
C GLU A 215 -4.22 -28.56 32.03
N ALA A 216 -5.10 -27.66 31.59
CA ALA A 216 -5.03 -26.22 31.73
C ALA A 216 -4.74 -25.75 33.18
N GLY A 217 -3.63 -25.05 33.37
CA GLY A 217 -3.31 -24.33 34.60
C GLY A 217 -2.04 -23.50 34.47
N ASP A 218 -2.19 -22.18 34.63
CA ASP A 218 -1.19 -21.15 34.96
C ASP A 218 0.23 -21.23 34.35
N TRP A 219 0.54 -20.29 33.45
CA TRP A 219 1.92 -19.90 33.12
C TRP A 219 2.11 -18.38 33.21
N PRO A 220 3.30 -17.90 33.65
CA PRO A 220 3.45 -16.55 34.20
C PRO A 220 3.57 -15.44 33.14
N LYS A 221 3.17 -14.25 33.60
CA LYS A 221 3.33 -12.94 32.97
C LYS A 221 4.81 -12.61 32.74
N GLU A 222 5.21 -12.47 31.48
CA GLU A 222 6.17 -11.48 30.98
C GLU A 222 6.36 -11.69 29.47
N LEU A 223 5.57 -10.99 28.65
CA LEU A 223 5.74 -10.94 27.20
C LEU A 223 5.58 -9.48 26.76
N GLY A 224 6.71 -8.77 26.73
CA GLY A 224 6.84 -7.48 26.09
C GLY A 224 6.97 -7.62 24.57
N THR A 225 6.22 -6.81 23.84
CA THR A 225 6.46 -6.31 22.47
C THR A 225 7.48 -7.04 21.57
N GLU A 226 7.19 -8.27 21.15
CA GLU A 226 7.90 -8.96 20.05
C GLU A 226 7.15 -8.87 18.70
N SER A 227 5.87 -8.50 18.72
CA SER A 227 4.97 -8.52 17.55
C SER A 227 5.30 -7.51 16.44
N GLN A 228 6.25 -6.59 16.63
CA GLN A 228 6.70 -5.64 15.59
C GLN A 228 8.14 -5.89 15.13
N ARG A 229 8.84 -6.85 15.72
CA ARG A 229 10.21 -7.19 15.30
C ARG A 229 10.26 -8.26 14.22
N GLU A 230 9.21 -9.06 14.05
CA GLU A 230 9.19 -10.13 13.04
C GLU A 230 8.87 -9.63 11.62
N GLU A 231 8.22 -8.47 11.46
CA GLU A 231 7.91 -7.91 10.13
C GLU A 231 9.12 -7.23 9.46
N HIS A 232 10.10 -6.76 10.25
CA HIS A 232 11.31 -6.06 9.77
C HIS A 232 12.62 -6.81 10.07
N ALA A 233 12.57 -8.03 10.60
CA ALA A 233 13.76 -8.85 10.77
C ALA A 233 14.07 -9.58 9.47
N GLY A 234 15.27 -9.34 8.92
CA GLY A 234 15.82 -10.13 7.82
C GLY A 234 15.84 -11.65 8.14
N PRO A 235 16.16 -12.50 7.14
CA PRO A 235 16.09 -13.95 7.27
C PRO A 235 16.80 -14.41 8.55
N GLY A 236 16.09 -15.18 9.39
CA GLY A 236 16.46 -15.51 10.77
C GLY A 236 17.95 -15.88 10.93
N GLY A 237 18.73 -14.91 11.42
CA GLY A 237 20.14 -15.08 11.69
C GLY A 237 20.38 -16.03 12.85
N ARG A 238 21.46 -16.81 12.76
CA ARG A 238 21.89 -17.67 13.88
C ARG A 238 22.35 -16.80 15.03
N LYS A 239 21.89 -17.16 16.23
CA LYS A 239 22.21 -16.43 17.46
C LYS A 239 23.15 -17.24 18.35
N PRO A 240 23.87 -16.60 19.28
CA PRO A 240 24.66 -17.30 20.29
C PRO A 240 23.86 -18.38 21.03
N GLU A 241 22.57 -18.13 21.27
CA GLU A 241 21.66 -19.07 21.95
C GLU A 241 21.44 -20.40 21.21
N ASP A 242 21.66 -20.44 19.88
CA ASP A 242 21.54 -21.68 19.09
C ASP A 242 22.61 -22.71 19.46
N LEU A 243 23.80 -22.24 19.88
CA LEU A 243 24.91 -23.10 20.31
C LEU A 243 25.05 -23.19 21.84
N GLY A 244 24.54 -22.20 22.58
CA GLY A 244 24.65 -22.17 24.04
C GLY A 244 26.10 -22.14 24.51
N SER A 245 26.49 -23.04 25.41
CA SER A 245 27.86 -23.11 25.94
C SER A 245 28.94 -23.41 24.89
N GLU A 246 28.58 -24.05 23.77
CA GLU A 246 29.52 -24.38 22.69
C GLU A 246 29.89 -23.16 21.82
N TYR A 247 29.15 -22.05 21.95
CA TYR A 247 29.42 -20.83 21.17
C TYR A 247 30.81 -20.26 21.46
N ALA A 248 31.31 -20.40 22.69
CA ALA A 248 32.66 -19.99 23.05
C ALA A 248 33.75 -20.76 22.26
N THR A 249 33.59 -22.07 22.12
CA THR A 249 34.49 -22.91 21.33
C THR A 249 34.39 -22.57 19.85
N PHE A 250 33.17 -22.37 19.34
CA PHE A 250 32.93 -21.92 17.97
C PHE A 250 33.67 -20.60 17.67
N ARG A 251 33.54 -19.59 18.53
CA ARG A 251 34.24 -18.31 18.38
C ARG A 251 35.76 -18.46 18.41
N LYS A 252 36.29 -19.35 19.26
CA LYS A 252 37.73 -19.63 19.33
C LYS A 252 38.25 -20.23 18.02
N VAL A 253 37.51 -21.16 17.43
CA VAL A 253 37.86 -21.74 16.13
C VAL A 253 37.79 -20.69 15.01
N LEU A 254 36.76 -19.84 14.98
CA LEU A 254 36.70 -18.74 14.02
C LEU A 254 37.85 -17.74 14.20
N ALA A 255 38.27 -17.45 15.43
CA ALA A 255 39.41 -16.60 15.70
C ALA A 255 40.73 -17.20 15.16
N ASP A 256 40.91 -18.51 15.26
CA ASP A 256 42.05 -19.22 14.67
C ASP A 256 42.06 -19.11 13.13
N TYR A 257 40.91 -19.29 12.47
CA TYR A 257 40.81 -19.07 11.03
C TYR A 257 41.11 -17.62 10.63
N ARG A 258 40.63 -16.62 11.40
CA ARG A 258 40.95 -15.21 11.15
C ARG A 258 42.45 -14.93 11.32
N GLY A 259 43.07 -15.50 12.36
CA GLY A 259 44.52 -15.42 12.59
C GLY A 259 45.32 -16.01 11.42
N LYS A 260 44.94 -17.20 10.94
CA LYS A 260 45.54 -17.82 9.75
C LYS A 260 45.39 -16.95 8.50
N SER A 261 44.23 -16.33 8.32
CA SER A 261 44.00 -15.38 7.21
C SER A 261 44.91 -14.15 7.30
N ASP A 262 45.13 -13.61 8.51
CA ASP A 262 46.09 -12.51 8.72
C ASP A 262 47.55 -12.96 8.51
N GLU A 263 47.90 -14.19 8.90
CA GLU A 263 49.25 -14.77 8.70
C GLU A 263 49.59 -14.96 7.22
N LEU A 264 48.60 -15.15 6.33
CA LEU A 264 48.84 -15.23 4.88
C LEU A 264 49.54 -13.99 4.33
N ARG A 265 49.39 -12.83 4.98
CA ARG A 265 50.12 -11.60 4.68
C ARG A 265 51.64 -11.78 4.73
N MET A 266 52.13 -12.62 5.64
CA MET A 266 53.55 -12.83 5.89
C MET A 266 54.20 -13.77 4.86
N LYS A 267 53.41 -14.38 3.97
CA LYS A 267 53.94 -15.24 2.92
C LYS A 267 54.64 -14.43 1.83
N PRO A 268 55.86 -14.83 1.41
CA PRO A 268 56.59 -14.14 0.35
C PRO A 268 55.77 -14.05 -0.95
N GLY A 269 55.65 -12.84 -1.51
CA GLY A 269 55.01 -12.61 -2.80
C GLY A 269 53.48 -12.41 -2.78
N LEU A 270 52.81 -12.52 -1.63
CA LEU A 270 51.34 -12.43 -1.53
C LEU A 270 50.82 -11.16 -0.83
N GLY A 271 51.39 -10.80 0.34
CA GLY A 271 51.12 -9.53 1.04
C GLY A 271 49.66 -9.27 1.46
N ASP A 272 49.28 -8.00 1.63
CA ASP A 272 47.92 -7.59 2.04
C ASP A 272 46.78 -8.07 1.10
N PRO A 273 47.00 -8.19 -0.24
CA PRO A 273 45.96 -8.71 -1.13
C PRO A 273 45.42 -10.11 -0.83
N VAL A 274 46.25 -11.04 -0.35
CA VAL A 274 45.78 -12.40 -0.03
C VAL A 274 44.98 -12.42 1.28
N ALA A 275 45.43 -11.69 2.29
CA ALA A 275 44.72 -11.59 3.57
C ALA A 275 43.36 -10.89 3.38
N PHE A 276 43.33 -9.86 2.53
CA PHE A 276 42.08 -9.20 2.13
C PHE A 276 41.10 -10.17 1.46
N ASP A 277 41.56 -10.93 0.47
CA ASP A 277 40.76 -11.91 -0.27
C ASP A 277 40.22 -13.01 0.67
N ALA A 278 41.07 -13.50 1.59
CA ALA A 278 40.69 -14.48 2.60
C ALA A 278 39.60 -13.95 3.56
N HIS A 279 39.78 -12.76 4.14
CA HIS A 279 38.77 -12.18 5.06
C HIS A 279 37.45 -11.84 4.35
N LEU A 280 37.52 -11.36 3.10
CA LEU A 280 36.32 -11.09 2.29
C LEU A 280 35.55 -12.40 2.00
N ALA A 281 36.26 -13.46 1.63
CA ALA A 281 35.67 -14.77 1.38
C ALA A 281 35.13 -15.43 2.66
N MET A 282 35.85 -15.32 3.78
CA MET A 282 35.38 -15.81 5.09
C MET A 282 34.08 -15.13 5.49
N GLY A 283 33.99 -13.81 5.32
CA GLY A 283 32.78 -13.06 5.60
C GLY A 283 31.61 -13.56 4.75
N ARG A 284 31.80 -13.78 3.44
CA ARG A 284 30.77 -14.34 2.55
C ARG A 284 30.29 -15.70 3.04
N THR A 285 31.21 -16.62 3.29
CA THR A 285 30.90 -17.96 3.81
C THR A 285 30.11 -17.91 5.13
N LEU A 286 30.45 -16.98 6.03
CA LEU A 286 29.69 -16.79 7.28
C LEU A 286 28.27 -16.25 7.02
N ILE A 287 28.06 -15.39 6.03
CA ILE A 287 26.74 -14.92 5.60
C ILE A 287 25.89 -16.07 5.05
N ASP A 288 26.47 -16.93 4.21
CA ASP A 288 25.78 -18.08 3.62
C ASP A 288 25.25 -19.03 4.71
N HIS A 289 26.03 -19.17 5.79
CA HIS A 289 25.64 -19.92 6.99
C HIS A 289 24.78 -19.13 7.99
N ARG A 290 24.35 -17.91 7.66
CA ARG A 290 23.52 -17.01 8.49
C ARG A 290 24.17 -16.54 9.81
N TRP A 291 25.50 -16.54 9.89
CA TRP A 291 26.27 -16.00 11.01
C TRP A 291 26.63 -14.52 10.79
N TYR A 292 25.60 -13.67 10.68
CA TYR A 292 25.76 -12.25 10.33
C TYR A 292 26.69 -11.48 11.27
N ALA A 293 26.57 -11.70 12.59
CA ALA A 293 27.40 -11.04 13.59
C ALA A 293 28.90 -11.41 13.50
N GLU A 294 29.20 -12.65 13.09
CA GLU A 294 30.59 -13.08 12.91
C GLU A 294 31.16 -12.63 11.56
N ALA A 295 30.32 -12.55 10.53
CA ALA A 295 30.72 -12.02 9.23
C ALA A 295 31.18 -10.56 9.33
N LEU A 296 30.55 -9.75 10.20
CA LEU A 296 30.95 -8.36 10.48
C LEU A 296 32.43 -8.23 10.81
N ASN A 297 32.96 -9.07 11.70
CA ASN A 297 34.37 -9.01 12.11
C ASN A 297 35.33 -9.24 10.94
N SER A 298 35.00 -10.20 10.06
CA SER A 298 35.81 -10.51 8.89
C SER A 298 35.71 -9.40 7.82
N PHE A 299 34.53 -8.81 7.61
CA PHE A 299 34.39 -7.69 6.68
C PHE A 299 35.04 -6.40 7.19
N GLN A 300 34.94 -6.12 8.50
CA GLN A 300 35.64 -4.99 9.13
C GLN A 300 37.15 -5.11 8.89
N ARG A 301 37.70 -6.31 9.07
CA ARG A 301 39.11 -6.58 8.82
C ARG A 301 39.48 -6.44 7.33
N ALA A 302 38.62 -6.90 6.42
CA ALA A 302 38.83 -6.69 4.99
C ALA A 302 38.85 -5.19 4.63
N VAL A 303 37.96 -4.38 5.24
CA VAL A 303 37.95 -2.92 5.09
C VAL A 303 39.24 -2.28 5.62
N GLU A 304 39.77 -2.73 6.76
CA GLU A 304 41.05 -2.23 7.31
C GLU A 304 42.23 -2.53 6.37
N LEU A 305 42.25 -3.72 5.75
CA LEU A 305 43.31 -4.14 4.84
C LEU A 305 43.27 -3.38 3.51
N LYS A 306 42.08 -3.08 2.99
CA LYS A 306 41.90 -2.25 1.78
C LYS A 306 40.70 -1.30 1.91
N PRO A 307 40.89 -0.10 2.48
CA PRO A 307 39.80 0.85 2.70
C PRO A 307 39.15 1.38 1.42
N SER A 308 39.90 1.38 0.30
CA SER A 308 39.45 1.89 -1.01
C SER A 308 38.71 0.86 -1.85
N ASP A 309 38.62 -0.41 -1.43
CA ASP A 309 37.89 -1.43 -2.19
C ASP A 309 36.39 -1.35 -1.89
N PRO A 310 35.53 -1.03 -2.88
CA PRO A 310 34.10 -0.85 -2.64
C PRO A 310 33.40 -2.15 -2.24
N ARG A 311 33.94 -3.32 -2.58
CA ARG A 311 33.31 -4.62 -2.28
C ARG A 311 33.30 -4.91 -0.78
N ALA A 312 34.38 -4.57 -0.08
CA ALA A 312 34.49 -4.79 1.36
C ALA A 312 33.50 -3.92 2.12
N GLN A 313 33.39 -2.64 1.76
CA GLN A 313 32.41 -1.71 2.33
C GLN A 313 30.97 -2.14 2.04
N PHE A 314 30.68 -2.58 0.80
CA PHE A 314 29.36 -3.07 0.43
C PHE A 314 28.96 -4.32 1.24
N ARG A 315 29.86 -5.31 1.35
CA ARG A 315 29.61 -6.54 2.11
C ARG A 315 29.51 -6.28 3.63
N LEU A 316 30.29 -5.34 4.15
CA LEU A 316 30.14 -4.85 5.53
C LEU A 316 28.75 -4.25 5.74
N GLY A 317 28.28 -3.40 4.82
CA GLY A 317 26.93 -2.84 4.83
C GLY A 317 25.84 -3.92 4.86
N ASN A 318 25.96 -4.97 4.04
CA ASN A 318 25.01 -6.09 4.02
C ASN A 318 24.94 -6.81 5.39
N ALA A 319 26.09 -7.03 6.03
CA ALA A 319 26.16 -7.65 7.35
C ALA A 319 25.61 -6.73 8.45
N LEU A 320 25.87 -5.42 8.38
CA LEU A 320 25.32 -4.43 9.31
C LEU A 320 23.80 -4.36 9.19
N TYR A 321 23.27 -4.37 7.97
CA TYR A 321 21.83 -4.39 7.73
C TYR A 321 21.19 -5.66 8.30
N SER A 322 21.80 -6.82 8.04
CA SER A 322 21.30 -8.12 8.54
C SER A 322 21.33 -8.25 10.07
N THR A 323 22.15 -7.45 10.76
CA THR A 323 22.21 -7.38 12.23
C THR A 323 21.31 -6.28 12.82
N GLY A 324 20.54 -5.57 11.98
CA GLY A 324 19.63 -4.49 12.40
C GLY A 324 20.29 -3.12 12.58
N GLN A 325 21.58 -2.98 12.25
CA GLN A 325 22.34 -1.73 12.35
C GLN A 325 22.15 -0.88 11.08
N VAL A 326 20.91 -0.46 10.81
CA VAL A 326 20.49 0.17 9.54
C VAL A 326 21.27 1.46 9.24
N ALA A 327 21.48 2.32 10.24
CA ALA A 327 22.19 3.59 10.04
C ALA A 327 23.67 3.41 9.68
N GLU A 328 24.33 2.42 10.30
CA GLU A 328 25.72 2.08 9.99
C GLU A 328 25.82 1.41 8.62
N ALA A 329 24.85 0.55 8.28
CA ALA A 329 24.75 -0.05 6.95
C ALA A 329 24.65 1.01 5.86
N ARG A 330 23.77 2.02 6.05
CA ARG A 330 23.64 3.17 5.14
C ARG A 330 24.97 3.91 4.95
N ALA A 331 25.70 4.16 6.05
CA ALA A 331 27.01 4.82 5.99
C ALA A 331 28.06 3.97 5.25
N ALA A 332 28.06 2.64 5.44
CA ALA A 332 28.93 1.72 4.74
C ALA A 332 28.62 1.66 3.23
N TYR A 333 27.33 1.62 2.85
CA TYR A 333 26.92 1.68 1.45
C TYR A 333 27.29 3.00 0.78
N GLN A 334 27.18 4.13 1.48
CA GLN A 334 27.64 5.42 0.95
C GLN A 334 29.15 5.38 0.66
N LYS A 335 29.97 4.89 1.60
CA LYS A 335 31.41 4.72 1.39
C LYS A 335 31.72 3.77 0.23
N ALA A 336 30.94 2.68 0.09
CA ALA A 336 31.08 1.77 -1.03
C ALA A 336 30.79 2.45 -2.37
N LEU A 337 29.75 3.30 -2.42
CA LEU A 337 29.40 4.06 -3.62
C LEU A 337 30.47 5.09 -3.98
N ASP A 338 30.98 5.81 -2.98
CA ASP A 338 32.05 6.82 -3.14
C ASP A 338 33.35 6.17 -3.67
N ALA A 339 33.67 4.96 -3.20
CA ALA A 339 34.82 4.19 -3.69
C ALA A 339 34.60 3.55 -5.07
N ALA A 340 33.35 3.33 -5.48
CA ALA A 340 32.98 2.66 -6.73
C ALA A 340 32.92 3.59 -7.96
N GLN A 341 33.54 4.78 -7.92
CA GLN A 341 33.50 5.76 -9.03
C GLN A 341 34.27 5.31 -10.29
N THR A 342 35.09 4.26 -10.20
CA THR A 342 35.84 3.74 -11.36
C THR A 342 34.95 2.94 -12.32
N PRO A 343 35.19 3.00 -13.65
CA PRO A 343 34.37 2.28 -14.64
C PRO A 343 34.26 0.78 -14.39
N GLN A 344 35.27 0.16 -13.77
CA GLN A 344 35.33 -1.27 -13.48
C GLN A 344 34.17 -1.78 -12.62
N TYR A 345 33.70 -0.98 -11.66
CA TYR A 345 32.63 -1.35 -10.73
C TYR A 345 31.26 -0.80 -11.15
N SER A 346 31.23 0.00 -12.23
CA SER A 346 30.06 0.83 -12.53
C SER A 346 28.86 0.06 -13.04
N THR A 347 29.08 -1.05 -13.75
CA THR A 347 28.00 -1.86 -14.35
C THR A 347 27.54 -3.02 -13.47
N SER A 348 28.41 -3.56 -12.60
CA SER A 348 28.11 -4.74 -11.80
C SER A 348 27.76 -4.43 -10.35
N LEU A 349 28.59 -3.62 -9.65
CA LEU A 349 28.48 -3.40 -8.21
C LEU A 349 27.63 -2.18 -7.86
N ARG A 350 27.79 -1.06 -8.57
CA ARG A 350 27.06 0.19 -8.25
C ARG A 350 25.54 0.04 -8.25
N PRO A 351 24.89 -0.65 -9.22
CA PRO A 351 23.44 -0.88 -9.15
C PRO A 351 23.03 -1.60 -7.85
N GLN A 352 23.79 -2.60 -7.42
CA GLN A 352 23.53 -3.35 -6.19
C GLN A 352 23.73 -2.48 -4.93
N VAL A 353 24.77 -1.65 -4.92
CA VAL A 353 25.01 -0.68 -3.83
C VAL A 353 23.86 0.31 -3.74
N HIS A 354 23.39 0.83 -4.87
CA HIS A 354 22.24 1.73 -4.93
C HIS A 354 20.96 1.05 -4.42
N VAL A 355 20.66 -0.18 -4.83
CA VAL A 355 19.51 -0.94 -4.31
C VAL A 355 19.61 -1.11 -2.80
N ASN A 356 20.75 -1.56 -2.27
CA ASN A 356 20.87 -1.80 -0.83
C ASN A 356 20.90 -0.50 -0.01
N LEU A 357 21.40 0.59 -0.57
CA LEU A 357 21.29 1.93 0.02
C LEU A 357 19.82 2.40 0.07
N GLY A 358 19.05 2.14 -1.00
CA GLY A 358 17.60 2.37 -1.01
C GLY A 358 16.88 1.57 0.07
N ILE A 359 17.18 0.28 0.21
CA ILE A 359 16.61 -0.59 1.24
C ILE A 359 16.96 -0.11 2.66
N ALA A 360 18.19 0.37 2.87
CA ALA A 360 18.58 0.96 4.15
C ALA A 360 17.81 2.25 4.46
N LEU A 361 17.57 3.09 3.45
CA LEU A 361 16.76 4.29 3.58
C LEU A 361 15.29 3.97 3.86
N GLU A 362 14.72 2.95 3.22
CA GLU A 362 13.37 2.45 3.56
C GLU A 362 13.26 2.04 5.02
N GLY A 363 14.26 1.31 5.54
CA GLY A 363 14.33 0.93 6.96
C GLY A 363 14.43 2.13 7.92
N GLU A 364 14.95 3.27 7.46
CA GLU A 364 14.91 4.53 8.21
C GLU A 364 13.60 5.31 8.00
N GLY A 365 12.76 4.91 7.04
CA GLY A 365 11.51 5.56 6.67
C GLY A 365 11.63 6.60 5.55
N MET A 366 12.77 6.68 4.88
CA MET A 366 13.14 7.69 3.88
C MET A 366 12.84 7.19 2.45
N LEU A 367 11.56 7.16 2.07
CA LEU A 367 11.11 6.54 0.81
C LEU A 367 11.42 7.40 -0.43
N LEU A 368 11.38 8.73 -0.33
CA LEU A 368 11.73 9.59 -1.47
C LEU A 368 13.22 9.46 -1.80
N GLY A 369 14.08 9.42 -0.79
CA GLY A 369 15.50 9.11 -0.96
C GLY A 369 15.75 7.69 -1.51
N ALA A 370 14.97 6.70 -1.04
CA ALA A 370 15.07 5.34 -1.58
C ALA A 370 14.72 5.28 -3.08
N CYS A 371 13.65 5.98 -3.50
CA CYS A 371 13.26 6.08 -4.91
C CYS A 371 14.40 6.62 -5.79
N GLU A 372 15.14 7.64 -5.34
CA GLU A 372 16.29 8.15 -6.11
C GLU A 372 17.34 7.08 -6.33
N HIS A 373 17.73 6.34 -5.29
CA HIS A 373 18.74 5.30 -5.45
C HIS A 373 18.27 4.11 -6.28
N TYR A 374 17.02 3.67 -6.15
CA TYR A 374 16.51 2.61 -7.03
C TYR A 374 16.43 3.05 -8.49
N ARG A 375 16.08 4.32 -8.75
CA ARG A 375 16.10 4.90 -10.09
C ARG A 375 17.52 4.93 -10.65
N GLU A 376 18.51 5.36 -9.88
CA GLU A 376 19.92 5.30 -10.29
C GLU A 376 20.38 3.87 -10.59
N ALA A 377 19.95 2.88 -9.79
CA ALA A 377 20.23 1.47 -10.07
C ALA A 377 19.63 1.00 -11.40
N ALA A 378 18.37 1.37 -11.68
CA ALA A 378 17.69 1.04 -12.93
C ALA A 378 18.31 1.76 -14.15
N ILE A 379 18.79 3.00 -13.99
CA ILE A 379 19.52 3.72 -15.05
C ILE A 379 20.86 3.04 -15.35
N LEU A 380 21.60 2.64 -14.31
CA LEU A 380 22.90 1.98 -14.47
C LEU A 380 22.76 0.56 -15.03
N ASN A 381 21.66 -0.13 -14.72
CA ASN A 381 21.35 -1.45 -15.25
C ASN A 381 19.83 -1.58 -15.53
N PRO A 382 19.37 -1.30 -16.76
CA PRO A 382 17.95 -1.35 -17.12
C PRO A 382 17.30 -2.73 -16.99
N GLN A 383 18.07 -3.82 -17.02
CA GLN A 383 17.55 -5.19 -16.86
C GLN A 383 17.45 -5.61 -15.38
N HIS A 384 17.73 -4.71 -14.45
CA HIS A 384 17.70 -5.02 -13.02
C HIS A 384 16.27 -5.04 -12.47
N CYS A 385 15.50 -6.08 -12.78
CA CYS A 385 14.07 -6.24 -12.39
C CYS A 385 13.83 -6.01 -10.89
N ARG A 386 14.76 -6.41 -10.02
CA ARG A 386 14.68 -6.14 -8.57
C ARG A 386 14.74 -4.65 -8.22
N ALA A 387 15.54 -3.85 -8.92
CA ALA A 387 15.61 -2.40 -8.69
C ALA A 387 14.31 -1.72 -9.11
N LEU A 388 13.74 -2.14 -10.25
CA LEU A 388 12.43 -1.67 -10.72
C LEU A 388 11.32 -2.06 -9.74
N LYS A 389 11.29 -3.30 -9.24
CA LYS A 389 10.32 -3.71 -8.21
C LYS A 389 10.40 -2.83 -6.96
N HIS A 390 11.62 -2.63 -6.43
CA HIS A 390 11.80 -1.78 -5.24
C HIS A 390 11.47 -0.30 -5.53
N LEU A 391 11.80 0.22 -6.71
CA LEU A 391 11.38 1.56 -7.12
C LEU A 391 9.85 1.67 -7.16
N GLY A 392 9.17 0.70 -7.77
CA GLY A 392 7.71 0.63 -7.82
C GLY A 392 7.06 0.60 -6.43
N SER A 393 7.56 -0.27 -5.56
CA SER A 393 7.12 -0.35 -4.16
C SER A 393 7.34 0.97 -3.40
N ALA A 394 8.49 1.62 -3.57
CA ALA A 394 8.78 2.87 -2.90
C ALA A 394 7.90 4.02 -3.44
N LEU A 395 7.65 4.06 -4.76
CA LEU A 395 6.73 5.00 -5.42
C LEU A 395 5.29 4.84 -4.90
N LEU A 396 4.82 3.59 -4.76
CA LEU A 396 3.55 3.27 -4.10
C LEU A 396 3.52 3.80 -2.65
N GLY A 397 4.62 3.60 -1.92
CA GLY A 397 4.78 4.06 -0.54
C GLY A 397 4.75 5.59 -0.39
N VAL A 398 5.19 6.36 -1.39
CA VAL A 398 5.10 7.83 -1.39
C VAL A 398 3.83 8.38 -2.05
N GLY A 399 2.97 7.52 -2.61
CA GLY A 399 1.71 7.90 -3.25
C GLY A 399 1.81 8.29 -4.72
N GLU A 400 2.93 8.00 -5.39
CA GLU A 400 3.15 8.27 -6.82
C GLU A 400 2.63 7.08 -7.67
N TYR A 401 1.33 6.79 -7.58
CA TYR A 401 0.73 5.53 -8.05
C TYR A 401 0.90 5.25 -9.54
N ARG A 402 0.76 6.26 -10.41
CA ARG A 402 0.94 6.11 -11.87
C ARG A 402 2.40 5.82 -12.24
N ALA A 403 3.36 6.37 -11.51
CA ALA A 403 4.76 6.06 -11.70
C ALA A 403 5.08 4.64 -11.19
N ALA A 404 4.46 4.24 -10.07
CA ALA A 404 4.57 2.89 -9.53
C ALA A 404 4.04 1.84 -10.52
N GLU A 405 2.83 2.04 -11.08
CA GLU A 405 2.22 1.18 -12.10
C GLU A 405 3.19 0.87 -13.24
N LYS A 406 3.66 1.92 -13.95
CA LYS A 406 4.61 1.76 -15.07
C LYS A 406 5.88 1.02 -14.69
N THR A 407 6.44 1.35 -13.52
CA THR A 407 7.70 0.76 -13.06
C THR A 407 7.53 -0.73 -12.69
N LEU A 408 6.38 -1.09 -12.12
CA LEU A 408 6.05 -2.47 -11.74
C LEU A 408 5.71 -3.32 -12.97
N GLU A 409 5.00 -2.76 -13.95
CA GLU A 409 4.78 -3.41 -15.25
C GLU A 409 6.12 -3.71 -15.95
N GLU A 410 7.09 -2.79 -15.93
CA GLU A 410 8.44 -3.05 -16.44
C GLU A 410 9.15 -4.17 -15.64
N ALA A 411 9.01 -4.19 -14.32
CA ALA A 411 9.58 -5.26 -13.49
C ALA A 411 8.98 -6.64 -13.81
N ILE A 412 7.67 -6.70 -14.02
CA ILE A 412 6.91 -7.92 -14.39
C ILE A 412 7.26 -8.34 -15.82
N TYR A 413 7.42 -7.40 -16.75
CA TYR A 413 7.85 -7.69 -18.12
C TYR A 413 9.21 -8.39 -18.14
N LEU A 414 10.16 -7.93 -17.31
CA LEU A 414 11.48 -8.56 -17.19
C LEU A 414 11.45 -9.88 -16.39
N LYS A 415 10.49 -10.05 -15.49
CA LYS A 415 10.33 -11.25 -14.67
C LYS A 415 8.83 -11.50 -14.38
N SER A 416 8.21 -12.33 -15.21
CA SER A 416 6.77 -12.59 -15.16
C SER A 416 6.32 -13.41 -13.94
N ASP A 417 7.21 -14.15 -13.30
CA ASP A 417 6.92 -14.94 -12.09
C ASP A 417 7.20 -14.16 -10.78
N TYR A 418 7.23 -12.82 -10.83
CA TYR A 418 7.55 -11.99 -9.69
C TYR A 418 6.32 -11.65 -8.84
N ALA A 419 5.86 -12.60 -8.02
CA ALA A 419 4.67 -12.46 -7.18
C ALA A 419 4.60 -11.15 -6.36
N ASP A 420 5.71 -10.72 -5.75
CA ASP A 420 5.77 -9.44 -5.02
C ASP A 420 5.42 -8.24 -5.92
N ALA A 421 5.89 -8.23 -7.18
CA ALA A 421 5.64 -7.13 -8.11
C ALA A 421 4.17 -7.07 -8.53
N HIS A 422 3.52 -8.23 -8.72
CA HIS A 422 2.08 -8.32 -8.95
C HIS A 422 1.29 -7.80 -7.73
N CYS A 423 1.70 -8.15 -6.51
CA CYS A 423 1.07 -7.65 -5.29
C CYS A 423 1.21 -6.12 -5.16
N ASP A 424 2.39 -5.57 -5.42
CA ASP A 424 2.62 -4.13 -5.41
C ASP A 424 1.83 -3.41 -6.52
N LEU A 425 1.72 -4.03 -7.71
CA LEU A 425 0.95 -3.48 -8.83
C LEU A 425 -0.55 -3.45 -8.50
N GLY A 426 -1.08 -4.54 -7.95
CA GLY A 426 -2.46 -4.59 -7.46
C GLY A 426 -2.74 -3.50 -6.41
N SER A 427 -1.78 -3.24 -5.52
CA SER A 427 -1.88 -2.18 -4.52
C SER A 427 -1.88 -0.78 -5.13
N ALA A 428 -1.06 -0.54 -6.16
CA ALA A 428 -1.05 0.73 -6.91
C ALA A 428 -2.36 0.95 -7.67
N LEU A 429 -2.87 -0.08 -8.35
CA LEU A 429 -4.13 -0.04 -9.08
C LEU A 429 -5.33 0.23 -8.17
N HIS A 430 -5.38 -0.46 -7.01
CA HIS A 430 -6.42 -0.23 -6.02
C HIS A 430 -6.39 1.22 -5.50
N ALA A 431 -5.21 1.77 -5.24
CA ALA A 431 -5.07 3.16 -4.80
C ALA A 431 -5.53 4.18 -5.86
N MET A 432 -5.51 3.81 -7.14
CA MET A 432 -6.05 4.61 -8.25
C MET A 432 -7.55 4.36 -8.51
N GLY A 433 -8.17 3.43 -7.78
CA GLY A 433 -9.58 3.04 -7.94
C GLY A 433 -9.83 1.99 -9.04
N GLU A 434 -8.77 1.43 -9.62
CA GLU A 434 -8.85 0.41 -10.69
C GLU A 434 -9.00 -0.99 -10.06
N ASN A 435 -10.10 -1.19 -9.33
CA ASN A 435 -10.30 -2.32 -8.43
C ASN A 435 -10.34 -3.68 -9.15
N GLU A 436 -10.92 -3.78 -10.34
CA GLU A 436 -10.99 -5.04 -11.10
C GLU A 436 -9.60 -5.50 -11.55
N ARG A 437 -8.77 -4.59 -12.07
CA ARG A 437 -7.38 -4.88 -12.41
C ARG A 437 -6.60 -5.25 -11.15
N ALA A 438 -6.81 -4.54 -10.06
CA ALA A 438 -6.15 -4.84 -8.78
C ALA A 438 -6.47 -6.25 -8.26
N ILE A 439 -7.73 -6.70 -8.34
CA ILE A 439 -8.13 -8.07 -7.98
C ILE A 439 -7.37 -9.08 -8.83
N SER A 440 -7.29 -8.87 -10.14
CA SER A 440 -6.56 -9.75 -11.07
C SER A 440 -5.08 -9.86 -10.65
N GLU A 441 -4.42 -8.74 -10.39
CA GLU A 441 -3.00 -8.73 -10.00
C GLU A 441 -2.76 -9.38 -8.63
N PHE A 442 -3.64 -9.16 -7.65
CA PHE A 442 -3.55 -9.87 -6.37
C PHE A 442 -3.75 -11.37 -6.53
N GLN A 443 -4.67 -11.79 -7.40
CA GLN A 443 -4.89 -13.21 -7.69
C GLN A 443 -3.66 -13.82 -8.37
N GLN A 444 -3.05 -13.15 -9.36
CA GLN A 444 -1.79 -13.59 -9.98
C GLN A 444 -0.67 -13.75 -8.95
N ALA A 445 -0.53 -12.81 -8.00
CA ALA A 445 0.45 -12.95 -6.91
C ALA A 445 0.20 -14.18 -6.03
N ILE A 446 -1.07 -14.53 -5.76
CA ILE A 446 -1.48 -15.71 -4.99
C ILE A 446 -1.28 -17.00 -5.81
N ASP A 447 -1.54 -16.97 -7.11
CA ASP A 447 -1.38 -18.13 -7.99
C ASP A 447 0.12 -18.48 -8.13
N LEU A 448 0.98 -17.46 -8.26
CA LEU A 448 2.44 -17.62 -8.25
C LEU A 448 2.97 -18.05 -6.87
N ASN A 449 2.35 -17.57 -5.78
CA ASN A 449 2.72 -17.92 -4.41
C ASN A 449 1.48 -18.01 -3.49
N PRO A 450 0.93 -19.23 -3.27
CA PRO A 450 -0.29 -19.41 -2.47
C PRO A 450 -0.17 -18.97 -0.99
N ASN A 451 1.05 -18.83 -0.49
CA ASN A 451 1.35 -18.40 0.88
C ASN A 451 1.71 -16.91 0.96
N HIS A 452 1.47 -16.11 -0.10
CA HIS A 452 1.75 -14.68 -0.13
C HIS A 452 0.81 -13.91 0.79
N VAL A 453 1.25 -13.66 2.03
CA VAL A 453 0.45 -13.05 3.09
C VAL A 453 -0.08 -11.66 2.69
N ASP A 454 0.75 -10.81 2.11
CA ASP A 454 0.34 -9.43 1.78
C ASP A 454 -0.70 -9.39 0.66
N ALA A 455 -0.56 -10.19 -0.40
CA ALA A 455 -1.56 -10.33 -1.46
C ALA A 455 -2.91 -10.82 -0.92
N LEU A 456 -2.91 -11.85 -0.06
CA LEU A 456 -4.12 -12.34 0.61
C LEU A 456 -4.78 -11.24 1.47
N TYR A 457 -3.97 -10.53 2.27
CA TYR A 457 -4.46 -9.47 3.14
C TYR A 457 -5.04 -8.29 2.35
N ASN A 458 -4.35 -7.87 1.29
CA ASN A 458 -4.75 -6.74 0.44
C ASN A 458 -6.00 -7.09 -0.39
N LEU A 459 -6.07 -8.30 -0.96
CA LEU A 459 -7.27 -8.79 -1.64
C LEU A 459 -8.46 -8.84 -0.68
N GLY A 460 -8.27 -9.32 0.56
CA GLY A 460 -9.30 -9.29 1.58
C GLY A 460 -9.81 -7.87 1.88
N GLY A 461 -8.91 -6.87 1.92
CA GLY A 461 -9.27 -5.46 2.07
C GLY A 461 -10.09 -4.93 0.92
N LEU A 462 -9.64 -5.18 -0.31
CA LEU A 462 -10.33 -4.76 -1.53
C LEU A 462 -11.72 -5.38 -1.67
N LEU A 463 -11.86 -6.67 -1.34
CA LEU A 463 -13.15 -7.37 -1.33
C LEU A 463 -14.09 -6.78 -0.27
N MET A 464 -13.56 -6.41 0.90
CA MET A 464 -14.35 -5.75 1.95
C MET A 464 -14.85 -4.37 1.48
N ASP A 465 -13.99 -3.57 0.85
CA ASP A 465 -14.35 -2.26 0.30
C ASP A 465 -15.37 -2.37 -0.84
N SER A 466 -15.34 -3.48 -1.59
CA SER A 466 -16.31 -3.83 -2.63
C SER A 466 -17.62 -4.45 -2.09
N GLY A 467 -17.78 -4.56 -0.76
CA GLY A 467 -18.96 -5.15 -0.10
C GLY A 467 -19.03 -6.69 -0.17
N LYS A 468 -18.01 -7.36 -0.69
CA LYS A 468 -17.90 -8.83 -0.77
C LYS A 468 -17.38 -9.41 0.55
N TYR A 469 -18.14 -9.21 1.62
CA TYR A 469 -17.72 -9.45 2.99
C TYR A 469 -17.38 -10.92 3.33
N VAL A 470 -18.07 -11.89 2.72
CA VAL A 470 -17.80 -13.32 2.95
C VAL A 470 -16.42 -13.70 2.43
N HIS A 471 -16.12 -13.36 1.16
CA HIS A 471 -14.81 -13.62 0.56
C HIS A 471 -13.68 -12.85 1.25
N ALA A 472 -13.94 -11.62 1.72
CA ALA A 472 -12.97 -10.89 2.54
C ALA A 472 -12.61 -11.65 3.83
N ALA A 473 -13.61 -12.21 4.53
CA ALA A 473 -13.38 -13.00 5.73
C ALA A 473 -12.59 -14.29 5.46
N GLU A 474 -12.80 -14.93 4.30
CA GLU A 474 -12.03 -16.09 3.85
C GLU A 474 -10.56 -15.76 3.62
N MET A 475 -10.27 -14.64 2.92
CA MET A 475 -8.88 -14.20 2.70
C MET A 475 -8.17 -13.90 4.01
N TYR A 476 -8.83 -13.21 4.94
CA TYR A 476 -8.24 -12.98 6.27
C TYR A 476 -8.09 -14.26 7.09
N ALA A 477 -8.96 -15.26 6.92
CA ALA A 477 -8.79 -16.56 7.54
C ALA A 477 -7.53 -17.29 7.01
N LYS A 478 -7.23 -17.21 5.70
CA LYS A 478 -5.97 -17.71 5.12
C LYS A 478 -4.75 -16.97 5.68
N VAL A 479 -4.82 -15.65 5.85
CA VAL A 479 -3.75 -14.89 6.52
C VAL A 479 -3.51 -15.40 7.94
N LEU A 480 -4.58 -15.69 8.69
CA LEU A 480 -4.49 -16.16 10.07
C LEU A 480 -4.03 -17.61 10.19
N SER A 481 -4.24 -18.47 9.18
CA SER A 481 -3.66 -19.82 9.17
C SER A 481 -2.15 -19.78 8.99
N LEU A 482 -1.64 -18.82 8.19
CA LEU A 482 -0.21 -18.60 7.98
C LEU A 482 0.43 -17.82 9.14
N ARG A 483 -0.28 -16.82 9.68
CA ARG A 483 0.17 -15.96 10.79
C ARG A 483 -0.91 -15.85 11.88
N PRO A 484 -1.00 -16.80 12.82
CA PRO A 484 -2.05 -16.83 13.85
C PRO A 484 -2.09 -15.61 14.79
N LYS A 485 -0.99 -14.87 14.91
CA LYS A 485 -0.87 -13.67 15.75
C LYS A 485 -1.14 -12.36 15.01
N HIS A 486 -1.56 -12.41 13.75
CA HIS A 486 -1.75 -11.22 12.92
C HIS A 486 -3.01 -10.44 13.30
N TRP A 487 -2.86 -9.51 14.25
CA TRP A 487 -4.00 -8.81 14.88
C TRP A 487 -4.85 -7.97 13.91
N ARG A 488 -4.25 -7.39 12.86
CA ARG A 488 -5.00 -6.57 11.88
C ARG A 488 -5.96 -7.44 11.05
N ALA A 489 -5.47 -8.55 10.51
CA ALA A 489 -6.28 -9.56 9.82
C ALA A 489 -7.39 -10.10 10.74
N GLN A 490 -7.12 -10.35 12.02
CA GLN A 490 -8.15 -10.76 12.98
C GLN A 490 -9.24 -9.70 13.16
N LEU A 491 -8.85 -8.43 13.29
CA LEU A 491 -9.79 -7.32 13.40
C LEU A 491 -10.61 -7.15 12.12
N ASN A 492 -9.96 -7.15 10.96
CA ASN A 492 -10.63 -6.98 9.67
C ASN A 492 -11.55 -8.16 9.37
N ARG A 493 -11.16 -9.40 9.71
CA ARG A 493 -12.06 -10.56 9.67
C ARG A 493 -13.32 -10.34 10.52
N ALA A 494 -13.17 -9.79 11.74
CA ALA A 494 -14.33 -9.49 12.59
C ALA A 494 -15.26 -8.43 11.97
N VAL A 495 -14.67 -7.42 11.32
CA VAL A 495 -15.41 -6.39 10.59
C VAL A 495 -16.10 -6.96 9.36
N SER A 496 -15.43 -7.80 8.56
CA SER A 496 -16.01 -8.47 7.40
C SER A 496 -17.18 -9.38 7.81
N LEU A 497 -17.03 -10.19 8.87
CA LEU A 497 -18.13 -11.02 9.39
C LEU A 497 -19.33 -10.18 9.83
N LEU A 498 -19.08 -9.00 10.42
CA LEU A 498 -20.16 -8.08 10.78
C LEU A 498 -20.86 -7.54 9.53
N GLY A 499 -20.11 -7.15 8.50
CA GLY A 499 -20.66 -6.70 7.21
C GLY A 499 -21.47 -7.78 6.50
N ALA A 500 -21.07 -9.05 6.63
CA ALA A 500 -21.82 -10.21 6.11
C ALA A 500 -23.10 -10.52 6.92
N GLY A 501 -23.38 -9.80 8.02
CA GLY A 501 -24.53 -10.05 8.89
C GLY A 501 -24.31 -11.13 9.95
N GLU A 502 -23.14 -11.78 10.00
CA GLU A 502 -22.80 -12.83 10.96
C GLU A 502 -22.41 -12.27 12.34
N SER A 503 -23.39 -11.69 13.04
CA SER A 503 -23.16 -10.97 14.31
C SER A 503 -22.51 -11.81 15.41
N GLU A 504 -22.81 -13.11 15.49
CA GLU A 504 -22.21 -14.00 16.51
C GLU A 504 -20.77 -14.40 16.18
N SER A 505 -20.48 -14.72 14.91
CA SER A 505 -19.11 -14.97 14.43
C SER A 505 -18.24 -13.72 14.62
N ALA A 506 -18.74 -12.55 14.24
CA ALA A 506 -18.07 -11.27 14.41
C ALA A 506 -17.73 -10.99 15.88
N LYS A 507 -18.67 -11.23 16.80
CA LYS A 507 -18.47 -11.03 18.25
C LYS A 507 -17.38 -11.94 18.83
N LYS A 508 -17.27 -13.19 18.36
CA LYS A 508 -16.15 -14.09 18.74
C LYS A 508 -14.83 -13.53 18.21
N ALA A 509 -14.77 -13.16 16.94
CA ALA A 509 -13.58 -12.60 16.32
C ALA A 509 -13.13 -11.27 16.97
N PHE A 510 -14.06 -10.39 17.35
CA PHE A 510 -13.77 -9.16 18.11
C PHE A 510 -13.21 -9.44 19.51
N LYS A 511 -13.69 -10.49 20.21
CA LYS A 511 -13.12 -10.88 21.51
C LYS A 511 -11.69 -11.37 21.37
N GLU A 512 -11.39 -12.13 20.32
CA GLU A 512 -10.03 -12.58 20.00
C GLU A 512 -9.13 -11.39 19.65
N ALA A 513 -9.61 -10.47 18.80
CA ALA A 513 -8.90 -9.22 18.47
C ALA A 513 -8.67 -8.33 19.71
N PHE A 514 -9.64 -8.27 20.63
CA PHE A 514 -9.49 -7.54 21.89
C PHE A 514 -8.45 -8.21 22.80
N LYS A 515 -8.44 -9.55 22.89
CA LYS A 515 -7.45 -10.30 23.67
C LYS A 515 -6.02 -10.05 23.17
N SER A 516 -5.83 -9.88 21.86
CA SER A 516 -4.51 -9.61 21.28
C SER A 516 -4.08 -8.15 21.33
N THR A 517 -5.02 -7.18 21.30
CA THR A 517 -4.69 -5.75 21.16
C THR A 517 -4.95 -4.89 22.40
N ASN A 518 -5.84 -5.32 23.30
CA ASN A 518 -6.33 -4.58 24.47
C ASN A 518 -6.78 -3.12 24.15
N ARG A 519 -7.32 -2.88 22.95
CA ARG A 519 -7.72 -1.55 22.48
C ARG A 519 -9.14 -1.17 22.91
N VAL A 520 -9.33 0.09 23.32
CA VAL A 520 -10.60 0.62 23.84
C VAL A 520 -11.66 0.70 22.74
N GLU A 521 -11.26 0.95 21.50
CA GLU A 521 -12.14 1.03 20.34
C GLU A 521 -12.80 -0.32 20.04
N VAL A 522 -12.02 -1.41 20.14
CA VAL A 522 -12.52 -2.79 19.96
C VAL A 522 -13.50 -3.15 21.08
N TYR A 523 -13.21 -2.74 22.32
CA TYR A 523 -14.14 -2.91 23.45
C TYR A 523 -15.46 -2.15 23.22
N GLY A 524 -15.39 -0.91 22.72
CA GLY A 524 -16.55 -0.10 22.36
C GLY A 524 -17.44 -0.79 21.32
N ALA A 525 -16.85 -1.38 20.27
CA ALA A 525 -17.57 -2.15 19.26
C ALA A 525 -18.26 -3.39 19.85
N ILE A 526 -17.60 -4.13 20.75
CA ILE A 526 -18.20 -5.28 21.45
C ILE A 526 -19.40 -4.84 22.29
N MET A 527 -19.31 -3.70 23.00
CA MET A 527 -20.43 -3.16 23.79
C MET A 527 -21.59 -2.70 22.91
N TYR A 528 -21.28 -2.05 21.78
CA TYR A 528 -22.28 -1.65 20.80
C TYR A 528 -23.08 -2.86 20.27
N LEU A 529 -22.40 -3.94 19.85
CA LEU A 529 -23.06 -5.17 19.39
C LEU A 529 -23.96 -5.78 20.48
N LYS A 530 -23.50 -5.79 21.74
CA LYS A 530 -24.32 -6.24 22.88
C LYS A 530 -25.57 -5.38 23.08
N ASN A 531 -25.48 -4.06 22.87
CA ASN A 531 -26.61 -3.15 23.03
C ASN A 531 -27.59 -3.23 21.85
N MET A 532 -27.09 -3.45 20.63
CA MET A 532 -27.92 -3.73 19.45
C MET A 532 -28.75 -5.00 19.64
N GLN A 533 -28.15 -6.07 20.18
CA GLN A 533 -28.85 -7.31 20.51
C GLN A 533 -29.89 -7.16 21.63
N LYS A 534 -29.77 -6.11 22.47
CA LYS A 534 -30.69 -5.82 23.59
C LYS A 534 -31.84 -4.88 23.23
N ARG A 535 -31.87 -4.28 22.03
CA ARG A 535 -33.01 -3.44 21.63
C ARG A 535 -34.26 -4.34 21.49
N PRO A 536 -35.36 -4.06 22.20
CA PRO A 536 -36.56 -4.87 22.08
C PRO A 536 -37.14 -4.71 20.67
N LYS A 537 -37.54 -5.82 20.05
CA LYS A 537 -38.20 -5.90 18.73
C LYS A 537 -39.53 -5.10 18.64
N GLY A 538 -39.95 -4.44 19.72
CA GLY A 538 -41.24 -3.76 19.87
C GLY A 538 -41.30 -2.30 19.43
N LEU A 539 -40.20 -1.65 19.03
CA LEU A 539 -40.30 -0.29 18.44
C LEU A 539 -40.73 -0.29 16.97
N ASN A 540 -40.75 -1.46 16.31
CA ASN A 540 -41.26 -1.61 14.95
C ASN A 540 -42.79 -1.39 14.85
N SER A 541 -43.53 -1.49 15.97
CA SER A 541 -44.99 -1.31 15.95
C SER A 541 -45.42 0.15 15.84
N VAL A 542 -44.56 1.11 16.21
CA VAL A 542 -44.85 2.55 16.07
C VAL A 542 -44.55 3.04 14.65
N VAL A 543 -43.68 2.33 13.92
CA VAL A 543 -43.38 2.61 12.51
C VAL A 543 -44.43 1.98 11.58
N GLN A 544 -44.99 0.82 11.92
CA GLN A 544 -46.07 0.18 11.14
C GLN A 544 -47.38 0.97 11.16
N SER A 545 -47.71 1.70 12.24
CA SER A 545 -48.91 2.55 12.28
C SER A 545 -48.80 3.83 11.44
N ALA A 546 -47.60 4.15 10.93
CA ALA A 546 -47.37 5.29 10.04
C ALA A 546 -47.27 4.88 8.56
N GLN A 547 -47.43 3.59 8.24
CA GLN A 547 -47.18 3.03 6.91
C GLN A 547 -48.46 2.69 6.11
N GLU A 548 -49.64 2.88 6.70
CA GLU A 548 -50.93 2.69 6.02
C GLU A 548 -51.60 3.98 5.53
N GLY A 549 -50.92 5.12 5.63
CA GLY A 549 -51.45 6.39 5.12
C GLY A 549 -50.35 7.29 4.61
N ILE A 550 -50.06 7.22 3.31
CA ILE A 550 -49.80 8.36 2.39
C ILE A 550 -49.33 7.74 1.07
N GLY A 551 -50.26 7.68 0.13
CA GLY A 551 -49.95 7.51 -1.29
C GLY A 551 -49.73 8.87 -1.95
N ARG A 552 -48.93 8.82 -3.03
CA ARG A 552 -48.67 9.82 -4.08
C ARG A 552 -47.48 10.77 -3.89
N GLY A 553 -46.46 10.53 -4.74
CA GLY A 553 -45.84 11.50 -5.64
C GLY A 553 -44.85 12.50 -5.04
N ASP A 554 -43.55 12.21 -5.12
CA ASP A 554 -42.60 13.06 -5.87
C ASP A 554 -41.21 12.40 -5.94
N SER A 555 -40.67 12.39 -7.15
CA SER A 555 -39.38 11.82 -7.51
C SER A 555 -38.26 12.82 -7.23
N ASN A 556 -37.64 12.76 -6.04
CA ASN A 556 -36.28 13.26 -5.82
C ASN A 556 -35.59 12.80 -4.51
N VAL A 557 -35.89 11.57 -4.05
CA VAL A 557 -35.28 11.03 -2.82
C VAL A 557 -34.22 9.99 -3.19
N GLY A 558 -32.95 10.34 -2.95
CA GLY A 558 -31.82 9.41 -3.05
C GLY A 558 -32.05 8.15 -2.22
N ALA A 559 -31.60 7.02 -2.78
CA ALA A 559 -31.79 5.68 -2.25
C ALA A 559 -31.58 5.60 -0.72
N ALA A 560 -32.60 5.13 0.00
CA ALA A 560 -32.51 4.83 1.41
C ALA A 560 -31.57 3.62 1.60
N GLY A 561 -30.36 3.88 2.08
CA GLY A 561 -29.45 2.83 2.52
C GLY A 561 -29.94 2.16 3.83
N PRO A 562 -29.44 0.95 4.14
CA PRO A 562 -29.88 0.14 5.29
C PRO A 562 -29.62 0.74 6.70
N ASP A 563 -29.06 1.94 6.81
CA ASP A 563 -28.52 2.53 8.06
C ASP A 563 -29.39 3.61 8.75
N GLY A 564 -30.66 3.79 8.37
CA GLY A 564 -31.61 4.63 9.14
C GLY A 564 -31.35 6.15 9.10
N TYR A 565 -30.49 6.63 8.19
CA TYR A 565 -30.30 8.05 7.88
C TYR A 565 -30.37 8.27 6.36
N MET A 566 -30.63 9.52 5.96
CA MET A 566 -30.56 9.94 4.56
C MET A 566 -29.54 11.05 4.38
N VAL A 567 -28.85 11.04 3.24
CA VAL A 567 -27.96 12.13 2.84
C VAL A 567 -28.78 13.12 2.02
N ILE A 568 -28.72 14.39 2.39
CA ILE A 568 -29.51 15.45 1.77
C ILE A 568 -28.59 16.47 1.10
N GLU A 569 -29.06 17.04 -0.01
CA GLU A 569 -28.36 18.08 -0.77
C GLU A 569 -27.96 19.29 0.08
N LEU A 570 -26.84 19.90 -0.30
CA LEU A 570 -26.18 20.97 0.45
C LEU A 570 -27.00 22.25 0.54
N SER A 571 -27.82 22.52 -0.47
CA SER A 571 -28.72 23.67 -0.58
C SER A 571 -29.77 23.69 0.55
N LYS A 572 -30.12 22.53 1.11
CA LYS A 572 -31.15 22.40 2.14
C LYS A 572 -30.65 22.77 3.55
N PHE A 573 -29.36 23.05 3.73
CA PHE A 573 -28.81 23.46 5.03
C PHE A 573 -28.63 24.98 5.12
N HIS A 574 -29.35 25.61 6.05
CA HIS A 574 -29.23 27.04 6.33
C HIS A 574 -28.57 27.32 7.70
N ARG A 575 -27.84 28.44 7.74
CA ARG A 575 -27.19 28.93 8.97
C ARG A 575 -28.22 29.65 9.82
N ALA A 576 -28.43 29.21 11.06
CA ALA A 576 -29.35 29.88 11.97
C ALA A 576 -28.89 31.28 12.36
N THR A 577 -27.57 31.51 12.39
CA THR A 577 -27.00 32.81 12.73
C THR A 577 -25.74 33.11 11.91
N ARG A 578 -25.41 34.40 11.77
CA ARG A 578 -24.11 34.83 11.21
C ARG A 578 -22.89 34.32 12.00
N LYS A 579 -23.08 33.83 13.24
CA LYS A 579 -22.01 33.25 14.07
C LYS A 579 -21.80 31.76 13.84
N THR A 580 -22.74 31.06 13.19
CA THR A 580 -22.66 29.61 12.93
C THR A 580 -21.65 29.33 11.81
N SER A 581 -20.74 28.38 12.00
CA SER A 581 -19.77 28.01 10.96
C SER A 581 -20.47 27.45 9.71
N PRO A 582 -20.16 27.92 8.48
CA PRO A 582 -20.67 27.30 7.27
C PRO A 582 -20.23 25.84 7.17
N ARG A 583 -21.12 24.95 6.70
CA ARG A 583 -20.87 23.51 6.61
C ARG A 583 -19.64 23.18 5.75
N LEU A 584 -19.50 23.83 4.60
CA LEU A 584 -18.36 23.63 3.68
C LEU A 584 -17.02 23.91 4.40
N TRP A 585 -16.93 25.06 5.07
CA TRP A 585 -15.75 25.48 5.83
C TRP A 585 -15.43 24.55 6.99
N LEU A 586 -16.45 24.02 7.67
CA LEU A 586 -16.28 23.01 8.70
C LEU A 586 -15.73 21.70 8.11
N GLY A 587 -16.26 21.24 6.97
CA GLY A 587 -15.75 20.07 6.27
C GLY A 587 -14.26 20.21 5.96
N CYS A 588 -13.87 21.31 5.32
CA CYS A 588 -12.46 21.61 5.03
C CYS A 588 -11.60 21.66 6.31
N ALA A 589 -12.11 22.29 7.38
CA ALA A 589 -11.39 22.33 8.66
C ALA A 589 -11.22 20.94 9.28
N LEU A 590 -12.23 20.05 9.20
CA LEU A 590 -12.14 18.67 9.66
C LEU A 590 -11.13 17.87 8.82
N ASP A 591 -11.09 18.08 7.51
CA ASP A 591 -10.10 17.45 6.62
C ASP A 591 -8.68 17.92 6.95
N ILE A 592 -8.50 19.20 7.25
CA ILE A 592 -7.22 19.73 7.75
C ILE A 592 -6.88 19.10 9.12
N ARG A 593 -7.83 18.96 10.04
CA ARG A 593 -7.60 18.28 11.34
C ARG A 593 -7.20 16.83 11.14
N ARG A 594 -7.85 16.10 10.22
CA ARG A 594 -7.50 14.71 9.87
C ARG A 594 -6.07 14.65 9.33
N PHE A 595 -5.74 15.56 8.42
CA PHE A 595 -4.40 15.69 7.85
C PHE A 595 -3.34 16.01 8.93
N GLN A 596 -3.59 16.95 9.85
CA GLN A 596 -2.71 17.25 10.98
C GLN A 596 -2.50 16.04 11.91
N LYS A 597 -3.55 15.24 12.14
CA LYS A 597 -3.49 14.03 12.97
C LYS A 597 -2.70 12.92 12.28
N GLN A 598 -2.86 12.75 10.97
CA GLN A 598 -2.14 11.78 10.15
C GLN A 598 -0.66 12.12 10.05
N THR A 599 -0.33 13.36 9.67
CA THR A 599 1.05 13.82 9.47
C THR A 599 1.81 14.16 10.75
N ARG A 600 1.08 14.28 11.88
CA ARG A 600 1.62 14.72 13.18
C ARG A 600 2.20 16.15 13.18
N LEU A 601 1.94 16.95 12.14
CA LEU A 601 2.34 18.36 12.05
C LEU A 601 1.78 19.25 13.18
N HIS A 602 0.75 18.80 13.89
CA HIS A 602 0.26 19.50 15.09
C HIS A 602 1.28 19.54 16.25
N LYS A 603 2.29 18.65 16.27
CA LYS A 603 3.37 18.61 17.27
C LYS A 603 4.65 19.32 16.83
N PHE A 604 4.57 20.06 15.73
CA PHE A 604 5.69 20.74 15.11
C PHE A 604 6.38 21.75 16.04
N ASP A 605 7.71 21.76 16.02
CA ASP A 605 8.54 22.75 16.71
C ASP A 605 8.99 23.87 15.75
N SER A 606 8.48 25.08 16.00
CA SER A 606 8.84 26.29 15.26
C SER A 606 10.31 26.70 15.39
N SER A 607 11.02 26.24 16.42
CA SER A 607 12.44 26.54 16.61
C SER A 607 13.31 25.83 15.56
N THR A 608 12.98 24.57 15.26
CA THR A 608 13.66 23.76 14.24
C THR A 608 13.45 24.37 12.86
N LEU A 609 12.27 24.91 12.57
CA LEU A 609 12.00 25.59 11.30
C LEU A 609 12.95 26.78 11.08
N LYS A 610 13.09 27.65 12.08
CA LYS A 610 13.97 28.81 11.97
C LYS A 610 15.42 28.40 11.74
N HIS A 611 15.89 27.38 12.47
CA HIS A 611 17.21 26.81 12.25
C HIS A 611 17.39 26.28 10.81
N GLU A 612 16.38 25.61 10.25
CA GLU A 612 16.41 25.14 8.86
C GLU A 612 16.44 26.30 7.85
N MET A 613 15.68 27.37 8.11
CA MET A 613 15.74 28.59 7.29
C MET A 613 17.14 29.20 7.32
N ASP A 614 17.75 29.36 8.50
CA ASP A 614 19.08 29.94 8.66
C ASP A 614 20.20 29.06 8.05
N THR A 615 20.05 27.74 8.16
CA THR A 615 21.02 26.78 7.62
C THR A 615 21.00 26.74 6.09
N ASN A 616 19.80 26.83 5.50
CA ASN A 616 19.64 26.84 4.05
C ASN A 616 19.87 28.24 3.44
N ALA A 617 19.69 29.32 4.20
CA ALA A 617 20.00 30.69 3.78
C ALA A 617 21.49 30.89 3.45
N LYS A 618 22.40 30.15 4.10
CA LYS A 618 23.85 30.29 3.91
C LYS A 618 24.38 29.69 2.59
N LYS A 619 23.53 29.08 1.76
CA LYS A 619 23.92 28.45 0.50
C LYS A 619 23.63 29.26 -0.77
N SER A 620 22.85 30.35 -0.70
CA SER A 620 22.42 31.08 -1.90
C SER A 620 23.32 32.31 -2.19
N GLY A 621 24.34 32.12 -3.02
CA GLY A 621 24.95 33.19 -3.82
C GLY A 621 24.23 33.41 -5.17
N GLU A 622 23.19 32.62 -5.45
CA GLU A 622 22.36 32.73 -6.65
C GLU A 622 21.09 33.52 -6.34
N VAL A 623 20.86 34.62 -7.06
CA VAL A 623 19.65 35.44 -6.99
C VAL A 623 18.70 34.98 -8.10
N GLY A 624 17.52 34.48 -7.74
CA GLY A 624 16.45 34.14 -8.68
C GLY A 624 15.49 33.05 -8.18
N PRO A 625 14.29 32.89 -8.79
CA PRO A 625 13.28 31.91 -8.38
C PRO A 625 13.74 30.44 -8.46
N SER A 626 14.79 30.14 -9.24
CA SER A 626 15.40 28.81 -9.33
C SER A 626 16.29 28.45 -8.14
N ALA A 627 16.76 29.45 -7.35
CA ALA A 627 17.66 29.22 -6.22
C ALA A 627 16.97 28.53 -5.03
N ASN A 628 15.64 28.55 -4.98
CA ASN A 628 14.82 28.00 -3.89
C ASN A 628 14.25 26.60 -4.18
N LEU A 629 14.56 26.02 -5.34
CA LEU A 629 14.06 24.70 -5.74
C LEU A 629 14.91 23.59 -5.10
N ILE A 630 14.27 22.72 -4.34
CA ILE A 630 14.87 21.55 -3.69
C ILE A 630 14.28 20.26 -4.25
N ARG A 631 15.10 19.21 -4.40
CA ARG A 631 14.60 17.87 -4.75
C ARG A 631 13.75 17.31 -3.61
N LYS A 632 12.66 16.60 -3.94
CA LYS A 632 11.78 15.98 -2.93
C LYS A 632 12.56 15.09 -1.93
N ALA A 633 13.58 14.36 -2.38
CA ALA A 633 14.44 13.53 -1.51
C ALA A 633 15.28 14.35 -0.50
N GLU A 634 15.78 15.52 -0.89
CA GLU A 634 16.49 16.41 0.05
C GLU A 634 15.52 17.09 1.02
N LEU A 635 14.31 17.43 0.54
CA LEU A 635 13.24 17.93 1.41
C LEU A 635 12.82 16.89 2.46
N GLU A 636 12.80 15.61 2.09
CA GLU A 636 12.51 14.51 3.03
C GLU A 636 13.48 14.52 4.23
N LYS A 637 14.76 14.85 4.02
CA LYS A 637 15.75 14.97 5.10
C LYS A 637 15.41 16.12 6.05
N ILE A 638 14.90 17.23 5.52
CA ILE A 638 14.40 18.35 6.34
C ILE A 638 13.18 17.89 7.13
N LEU A 639 12.21 17.24 6.48
CA LEU A 639 11.04 16.66 7.14
C LEU A 639 11.42 15.68 8.25
N ARG A 640 12.46 14.87 8.05
CA ARG A 640 12.95 13.93 9.06
C ARG A 640 13.47 14.63 10.31
N ARG A 641 14.13 15.79 10.17
CA ARG A 641 14.55 16.62 11.31
C ARG A 641 13.36 17.28 11.99
N LEU A 642 12.42 17.82 11.20
CA LEU A 642 11.19 18.44 11.70
C LEU A 642 10.29 17.44 12.46
N LEU A 643 10.27 16.18 12.02
CA LEU A 643 9.45 15.11 12.58
C LEU A 643 10.31 14.02 13.26
N HIS A 644 11.46 14.40 13.82
CA HIS A 644 12.44 13.47 14.42
C HIS A 644 11.88 12.56 15.52
N PHE A 645 10.77 12.98 16.15
CA PHE A 645 10.08 12.20 17.19
C PHE A 645 9.23 11.04 16.64
N LEU A 646 9.08 10.93 15.32
CA LEU A 646 8.35 9.83 14.69
C LEU A 646 9.25 8.62 14.46
N PRO A 647 8.78 7.40 14.81
CA PRO A 647 9.46 6.19 14.34
C PRO A 647 9.36 6.07 12.80
N PRO A 648 10.25 5.29 12.16
CA PRO A 648 10.30 5.12 10.70
C PRO A 648 8.93 4.90 10.04
N ASP A 649 8.16 3.90 10.48
CA ASP A 649 6.86 3.56 9.88
C ASP A 649 5.85 4.72 9.96
N ALA A 650 5.84 5.45 11.08
CA ALA A 650 4.95 6.60 11.25
C ALA A 650 5.41 7.79 10.41
N PHE A 651 6.73 7.94 10.24
CA PHE A 651 7.31 8.97 9.39
C PHE A 651 6.97 8.73 7.91
N GLN A 652 7.07 7.48 7.42
CA GLN A 652 6.65 7.11 6.06
C GLN A 652 5.19 7.50 5.80
N GLY A 653 4.28 7.14 6.71
CA GLY A 653 2.86 7.51 6.58
C GLY A 653 2.62 9.02 6.56
N SER A 654 3.41 9.79 7.32
CA SER A 654 3.38 11.25 7.28
C SER A 654 3.90 11.81 5.95
N VAL A 655 5.03 11.30 5.44
CA VAL A 655 5.64 11.74 4.17
C VAL A 655 4.71 11.41 3.01
N LYS A 656 4.11 10.22 2.96
CA LYS A 656 3.10 9.85 1.95
C LYS A 656 1.97 10.87 1.89
N ALA A 657 1.34 11.15 3.03
CA ALA A 657 0.25 12.11 3.11
C ALA A 657 0.68 13.52 2.67
N ILE A 658 1.88 13.95 3.10
CA ILE A 658 2.46 15.23 2.68
C ILE A 658 2.72 15.25 1.17
N ASN A 659 3.25 14.18 0.59
CA ASN A 659 3.55 14.12 -0.83
C ASN A 659 2.27 14.22 -1.66
N GLU A 660 1.26 13.40 -1.35
CA GLU A 660 -0.03 13.39 -2.05
C GLU A 660 -0.75 14.74 -1.97
N LYS A 661 -0.80 15.35 -0.77
CA LYS A 661 -1.63 16.54 -0.56
C LYS A 661 -0.92 17.86 -0.81
N LEU A 662 0.37 17.96 -0.47
CA LEU A 662 1.15 19.20 -0.57
C LEU A 662 2.09 19.17 -1.78
N LEU A 663 2.98 18.18 -1.86
CA LEU A 663 4.04 18.19 -2.85
C LEU A 663 3.50 17.96 -4.28
N GLY A 664 2.45 17.17 -4.45
CA GLY A 664 1.78 17.00 -5.74
C GLY A 664 1.21 18.31 -6.30
N VAL A 665 0.75 19.22 -5.44
CA VAL A 665 0.25 20.54 -5.86
C VAL A 665 1.39 21.52 -6.14
N LEU A 666 2.50 21.43 -5.39
CA LEU A 666 3.68 22.29 -5.54
C LEU A 666 4.55 21.89 -6.74
N ASP A 667 4.59 20.61 -7.11
CA ASP A 667 5.35 20.06 -8.25
C ASP A 667 4.42 19.72 -9.43
N ARG A 668 3.65 20.71 -9.91
CA ARG A 668 2.69 20.51 -11.03
C ARG A 668 3.36 20.01 -12.31
N SER A 669 4.61 20.37 -12.52
CA SER A 669 5.40 19.98 -13.69
C SER A 669 6.00 18.58 -13.57
N ASN A 670 5.77 17.89 -12.45
CA ASN A 670 6.29 16.56 -12.14
C ASN A 670 7.81 16.43 -12.34
N THR A 671 8.54 17.48 -11.93
CA THR A 671 9.99 17.59 -12.09
C THR A 671 10.75 16.90 -10.95
N GLY A 672 10.07 16.53 -9.87
CA GLY A 672 10.66 16.05 -8.63
C GLY A 672 11.28 17.17 -7.78
N ARG A 673 11.04 18.44 -8.12
CA ARG A 673 11.55 19.62 -7.40
C ARG A 673 10.41 20.51 -6.93
N VAL A 674 10.58 21.08 -5.74
CA VAL A 674 9.60 21.98 -5.11
C VAL A 674 10.29 23.22 -4.54
N ASP A 675 9.56 24.33 -4.50
CA ASP A 675 10.02 25.55 -3.84
C ASP A 675 9.97 25.36 -2.32
N LEU A 676 11.15 25.40 -1.67
CA LEU A 676 11.28 25.17 -0.24
C LEU A 676 10.51 26.21 0.59
N GLY A 677 10.56 27.47 0.20
CA GLY A 677 9.87 28.55 0.91
C GLY A 677 8.35 28.38 0.86
N MET A 678 7.80 28.07 -0.32
CA MET A 678 6.37 27.80 -0.48
C MET A 678 5.92 26.56 0.29
N PHE A 679 6.75 25.52 0.33
CA PHE A 679 6.47 24.33 1.13
C PHE A 679 6.40 24.65 2.62
N LEU A 680 7.42 25.33 3.17
CA LEU A 680 7.48 25.71 4.58
C LEU A 680 6.34 26.66 4.97
N ALA A 681 5.98 27.60 4.09
CA ALA A 681 4.83 28.47 4.26
C ALA A 681 3.53 27.65 4.32
N SER A 682 3.36 26.62 3.49
CA SER A 682 2.14 25.80 3.42
C SER A 682 1.92 24.90 4.64
N ILE A 683 2.98 24.41 5.28
CA ILE A 683 2.87 23.61 6.52
C ILE A 683 2.68 24.47 7.77
N SER A 684 3.07 25.75 7.74
CA SER A 684 3.05 26.63 8.91
C SER A 684 1.66 26.86 9.53
N PRO A 685 0.57 27.05 8.75
CA PRO A 685 -0.81 27.12 9.28
C PRO A 685 -1.27 25.86 10.01
N LEU A 686 -0.65 24.72 9.73
CA LEU A 686 -0.99 23.41 10.32
C LEU A 686 -0.37 23.19 11.71
N CYS A 687 0.44 24.13 12.20
CA CYS A 687 1.16 24.00 13.47
C CYS A 687 0.26 24.32 14.67
N ALA A 688 -0.45 23.31 15.20
CA ALA A 688 -1.43 23.47 16.28
C ALA A 688 -0.87 24.10 17.58
N SER A 689 0.44 23.99 17.82
CA SER A 689 1.13 24.52 19.00
C SER A 689 1.16 26.06 19.07
N LEU A 690 0.93 26.74 17.94
CA LEU A 690 0.98 28.20 17.84
C LEU A 690 -0.42 28.82 17.82
N THR A 691 -0.53 30.05 18.35
CA THR A 691 -1.75 30.86 18.20
C THR A 691 -1.98 31.21 16.72
N PRO A 692 -3.23 31.45 16.27
CA PRO A 692 -3.51 31.80 14.87
C PRO A 692 -2.64 32.94 14.35
N GLU A 693 -2.45 33.98 15.16
CA GLU A 693 -1.64 35.14 14.81
C GLU A 693 -0.15 34.80 14.62
N LYS A 694 0.41 33.94 15.50
CA LYS A 694 1.80 33.48 15.37
C LYS A 694 2.01 32.63 14.11
N ARG A 695 1.01 31.84 13.70
CA ARG A 695 1.07 31.07 12.44
C ARG A 695 1.09 31.99 11.22
N LYS A 696 0.21 33.00 11.16
CA LYS A 696 0.20 34.00 10.09
C LYS A 696 1.53 34.77 10.01
N ARG A 697 2.08 35.17 11.17
CA ARG A 697 3.37 35.85 11.23
C ARG A 697 4.54 34.97 10.77
N LEU A 698 4.51 33.68 11.10
CA LEU A 698 5.53 32.73 10.64
C LEU A 698 5.50 32.57 9.11
N VAL A 699 4.31 32.46 8.53
CA VAL A 699 4.14 32.43 7.07
C VAL A 699 4.73 33.68 6.43
N PHE A 700 4.38 34.86 6.95
CA PHE A 700 4.93 36.12 6.44
C PHE A 700 6.46 36.15 6.50
N GLN A 701 7.06 35.75 7.62
CA GLN A 701 8.52 35.65 7.77
C GLN A 701 9.18 34.71 6.75
N ILE A 702 8.54 33.57 6.46
CA ILE A 702 9.03 32.62 5.46
C ILE A 702 8.96 33.21 4.05
N LEU A 703 7.87 33.93 3.72
CA LEU A 703 7.73 34.57 2.42
C LEU A 703 8.75 35.71 2.23
N THR A 704 9.04 36.49 3.29
CA THR A 704 10.12 37.48 3.27
C THR A 704 11.49 36.82 3.10
N TRP A 705 11.75 35.70 3.80
CA TRP A 705 12.98 34.94 3.65
C TRP A 705 13.17 34.37 2.24
N ARG A 706 12.09 33.89 1.62
CA ARG A 706 12.10 33.29 0.29
C ARG A 706 12.52 34.30 -0.79
N ASN A 707 12.05 35.54 -0.69
CA ASN A 707 12.31 36.59 -1.66
C ASN A 707 12.49 37.93 -0.94
N PRO A 708 13.72 38.28 -0.50
CA PRO A 708 13.96 39.50 0.23
C PRO A 708 13.89 40.72 -0.71
N VAL A 709 12.78 41.45 -0.67
CA VAL A 709 12.59 42.67 -1.48
C VAL A 709 12.95 43.93 -0.69
N ALA A 710 12.36 44.10 0.50
CA ALA A 710 12.60 45.21 1.43
C ALA A 710 12.43 44.73 2.88
N GLU A 711 13.00 45.44 3.86
CA GLU A 711 12.87 45.08 5.28
C GLU A 711 11.39 45.11 5.73
N GLY A 712 10.83 43.93 6.00
CA GLY A 712 9.48 43.81 6.56
C GLY A 712 8.32 43.80 5.55
N GLU A 713 8.61 43.68 4.26
CA GLU A 713 7.61 43.59 3.19
C GLU A 713 7.75 42.29 2.38
N ILE A 714 6.68 41.91 1.66
CA ILE A 714 6.69 40.81 0.68
C ILE A 714 6.06 41.26 -0.64
N ALA A 715 6.44 40.63 -1.76
CA ALA A 715 5.80 40.88 -3.03
C ALA A 715 4.33 40.43 -3.01
N LYS A 716 3.40 41.26 -3.50
CA LYS A 716 1.97 40.91 -3.60
C LYS A 716 1.75 39.65 -4.45
N THR A 717 2.57 39.43 -5.46
CA THR A 717 2.54 38.25 -6.34
C THR A 717 2.86 36.95 -5.58
N ASP A 718 3.85 36.97 -4.69
CA ASP A 718 4.21 35.82 -3.85
C ASP A 718 3.08 35.50 -2.85
N ALA A 719 2.49 36.51 -2.22
CA ALA A 719 1.34 36.34 -1.33
C ALA A 719 0.12 35.75 -2.07
N LYS A 720 -0.21 36.28 -3.26
CA LYS A 720 -1.28 35.74 -4.12
C LYS A 720 -1.02 34.28 -4.48
N THR A 721 0.22 33.95 -4.86
CA THR A 721 0.60 32.59 -5.25
C THR A 721 0.50 31.61 -4.06
N TYR A 722 0.96 32.02 -2.88
CA TYR A 722 0.80 31.25 -1.65
C TYR A 722 -0.67 30.98 -1.31
N ILE A 723 -1.53 32.00 -1.35
CA ILE A 723 -2.97 31.85 -1.08
C ILE A 723 -3.61 30.90 -2.10
N LYS A 724 -3.26 31.01 -3.40
CA LYS A 724 -3.72 30.07 -4.44
C LYS A 724 -3.33 28.63 -4.11
N PHE A 725 -2.09 28.39 -3.66
CA PHE A 725 -1.67 27.06 -3.23
C PHE A 725 -2.48 26.57 -2.04
N MET A 726 -2.62 27.37 -0.98
CA MET A 726 -3.39 26.99 0.22
C MET A 726 -4.84 26.62 -0.14
N ARG A 727 -5.46 27.37 -1.06
CA ARG A 727 -6.80 27.06 -1.55
C ARG A 727 -6.82 25.75 -2.34
N ALA A 728 -5.92 25.58 -3.30
CA ALA A 728 -5.83 24.34 -4.08
C ALA A 728 -5.59 23.10 -3.21
N ILE A 729 -4.84 23.22 -2.11
CA ILE A 729 -4.49 22.11 -1.22
C ILE A 729 -5.65 21.75 -0.26
N PHE A 730 -6.37 22.74 0.28
CA PHE A 730 -7.26 22.52 1.44
C PHE A 730 -8.72 22.93 1.23
N LEU A 731 -9.03 23.67 0.16
CA LEU A 731 -10.36 24.18 -0.14
C LEU A 731 -10.82 23.62 -1.50
N PRO A 732 -11.64 22.56 -1.52
CA PRO A 732 -12.20 22.05 -2.77
C PRO A 732 -13.08 23.13 -3.40
N THR A 733 -12.72 23.57 -4.61
CA THR A 733 -13.49 24.56 -5.35
C THR A 733 -14.75 23.91 -5.92
N GLN A 734 -15.93 24.30 -5.43
CA GLN A 734 -17.15 24.10 -6.22
C GLN A 734 -17.11 25.12 -7.37
N GLY A 735 -16.59 24.70 -8.51
CA GLY A 735 -16.53 25.52 -9.72
C GLY A 735 -15.57 26.70 -9.64
N THR A 736 -14.33 26.51 -10.08
CA THR A 736 -13.47 27.61 -10.52
C THR A 736 -13.12 27.38 -11.97
N SER A 737 -14.01 27.82 -12.86
CA SER A 737 -13.62 28.15 -14.24
C SER A 737 -12.53 29.24 -14.23
N ASP A 738 -12.56 30.17 -13.28
CA ASP A 738 -11.69 31.35 -13.37
C ASP A 738 -10.66 31.35 -12.24
N MET A 739 -9.70 30.46 -12.36
CA MET A 739 -8.50 30.43 -11.53
C MET A 739 -7.58 31.61 -11.91
N TRP A 740 -7.99 32.85 -11.62
CA TRP A 740 -7.22 34.08 -11.82
C TRP A 740 -6.60 34.25 -13.23
N GLU A 741 -7.43 34.48 -14.23
CA GLU A 741 -7.03 35.38 -15.33
C GLU A 741 -7.66 36.74 -15.06
N LEU A 742 -6.97 37.56 -14.26
CA LEU A 742 -7.25 38.99 -14.22
C LEU A 742 -6.01 39.69 -14.78
N HIS A 743 -6.15 40.08 -16.03
CA HIS A 743 -5.28 41.03 -16.71
C HIS A 743 -5.04 42.27 -15.83
N GLY A 744 -3.77 42.69 -15.72
CA GLY A 744 -3.41 44.10 -15.51
C GLY A 744 -3.34 44.63 -14.08
N ASP A 745 -2.99 43.82 -13.08
CA ASP A 745 -2.73 44.29 -11.70
C ASP A 745 -1.20 44.39 -11.51
N ASP A 746 -0.68 45.61 -11.35
CA ASP A 746 0.76 45.95 -11.36
C ASP A 746 1.62 45.00 -10.49
N ASP A 747 2.60 44.33 -11.13
CA ASP A 747 3.38 43.22 -10.57
C ASP A 747 4.42 43.65 -9.50
N GLN A 748 4.55 44.95 -9.21
CA GLN A 748 5.64 45.51 -8.39
C GLN A 748 5.21 46.08 -7.02
N VAL A 749 3.96 45.86 -6.59
CA VAL A 749 3.52 46.35 -5.27
C VAL A 749 3.96 45.40 -4.16
N ASN A 750 4.76 45.93 -3.23
CA ASN A 750 5.08 45.28 -1.97
C ASN A 750 3.94 45.47 -0.97
N ILE A 751 3.73 44.49 -0.10
CA ILE A 751 2.70 44.54 0.95
C ILE A 751 3.30 44.30 2.34
N SER A 752 2.70 44.96 3.31
CA SER A 752 3.03 44.87 4.73
C SER A 752 2.33 43.69 5.42
N PHE A 753 2.72 43.39 6.66
CA PHE A 753 2.10 42.30 7.43
C PHE A 753 0.58 42.47 7.64
N PRO A 754 0.04 43.66 8.00
CA PRO A 754 -1.40 43.85 8.12
C PRO A 754 -2.16 43.57 6.82
N GLU A 755 -1.67 44.07 5.68
CA GLU A 755 -2.31 43.83 4.37
C GLU A 755 -2.28 42.35 3.99
N PHE A 756 -1.18 41.65 4.29
CA PHE A 756 -1.12 40.19 4.13
C PHE A 756 -2.15 39.47 4.99
N VAL A 757 -2.35 39.90 6.25
CA VAL A 757 -3.35 39.31 7.14
C VAL A 757 -4.76 39.49 6.58
N ASP A 758 -5.07 40.68 6.06
CA ASP A 758 -6.37 40.96 5.44
C ASP A 758 -6.60 40.04 4.22
N MET A 759 -5.60 39.89 3.36
CA MET A 759 -5.66 38.95 2.23
C MET A 759 -5.80 37.48 2.67
N PHE A 760 -5.13 37.08 3.75
CA PHE A 760 -5.13 35.71 4.25
C PHE A 760 -6.46 35.32 4.90
N ASP A 761 -7.06 36.25 5.67
CA ASP A 761 -8.29 36.04 6.43
C ASP A 761 -9.56 36.32 5.59
N ASP A 762 -9.43 36.82 4.36
CA ASP A 762 -10.53 36.96 3.41
C ASP A 762 -11.28 35.63 3.22
N LEU A 763 -12.61 35.67 3.41
CA LEU A 763 -13.45 34.47 3.36
C LEU A 763 -13.68 33.98 1.93
N ASP A 764 -13.74 34.88 0.95
CA ASP A 764 -14.07 34.50 -0.41
C ASP A 764 -12.80 34.13 -1.18
N TRP A 765 -11.72 34.87 -0.96
CA TRP A 765 -10.49 34.84 -1.76
C TRP A 765 -9.25 34.37 -0.99
N GLY A 766 -9.29 34.37 0.35
CA GLY A 766 -8.17 33.98 1.23
C GLY A 766 -8.15 32.51 1.61
N PHE A 767 -7.38 32.17 2.65
CA PHE A 767 -7.43 30.85 3.28
C PHE A 767 -8.55 30.78 4.33
N GLY A 768 -8.74 31.84 5.15
CA GLY A 768 -9.90 32.10 6.02
C GLY A 768 -10.27 31.06 7.11
N ILE A 769 -9.84 29.80 6.98
CA ILE A 769 -10.22 28.65 7.83
C ILE A 769 -9.49 28.66 9.17
N LEU A 770 -8.36 29.36 9.28
CA LEU A 770 -7.43 29.18 10.40
C LEU A 770 -8.07 29.42 11.78
N SER A 771 -8.98 30.40 11.88
CA SER A 771 -9.72 30.68 13.11
C SER A 771 -10.66 29.52 13.52
N LEU A 772 -11.32 28.89 12.54
CA LEU A 772 -12.17 27.71 12.73
C LEU A 772 -11.34 26.48 13.10
N LEU A 773 -10.22 26.27 12.41
CA LEU A 773 -9.28 25.19 12.71
C LEU A 773 -8.80 25.25 14.16
N ALA A 774 -8.40 26.44 14.63
CA ALA A 774 -7.97 26.66 16.00
C ALA A 774 -9.07 26.37 17.03
N LYS A 775 -10.34 26.69 16.73
CA LYS A 775 -11.48 26.30 17.60
C LYS A 775 -11.63 24.78 17.70
N LEU A 776 -11.49 24.06 16.59
CA LEU A 776 -11.57 22.59 16.58
C LEU A 776 -10.40 21.93 17.33
N GLU A 777 -9.20 22.50 17.25
CA GLU A 777 -8.03 22.04 18.02
C GLU A 777 -8.27 22.12 19.54
N VAL A 778 -8.97 23.17 20.01
CA VAL A 778 -9.38 23.34 21.41
C VAL A 778 -10.57 22.43 21.76
N GLY A 779 -11.50 22.24 20.82
CA GLY A 779 -12.77 21.53 20.98
C GLY A 779 -12.68 20.01 21.22
N ASP A 780 -11.57 19.36 20.83
CA ASP A 780 -11.34 17.90 21.06
C ASP A 780 -11.39 17.50 22.56
N ARG A 781 -11.46 18.46 23.49
CA ARG A 781 -11.51 18.25 24.96
C ARG A 781 -12.89 18.43 25.60
N LEU A 782 -13.90 18.93 24.88
CA LEU A 782 -15.21 19.28 25.44
C LEU A 782 -16.23 18.14 25.23
N ARG A 783 -16.90 17.71 26.32
CA ARG A 783 -17.96 16.69 26.30
C ARG A 783 -19.33 17.35 26.49
N HIS A 784 -20.26 17.13 25.56
CA HIS A 784 -21.66 17.57 25.69
C HIS A 784 -22.51 16.60 26.53
N GLN A 785 -22.05 16.31 27.75
CA GLN A 785 -22.78 15.49 28.75
C GLN A 785 -23.33 14.14 28.22
N GLY A 786 -22.68 13.55 27.21
CA GLY A 786 -23.09 12.26 26.63
C GLY A 786 -24.26 12.30 25.65
N LEU A 787 -24.67 13.49 25.18
CA LEU A 787 -25.68 13.60 24.13
C LEU A 787 -25.21 12.90 22.85
N PRO A 788 -25.95 11.90 22.35
CA PRO A 788 -25.58 11.18 21.14
C PRO A 788 -25.97 11.97 19.89
N CYS A 789 -25.20 11.80 18.82
CA CYS A 789 -25.62 12.19 17.48
C CYS A 789 -26.84 11.37 17.05
N ALA A 790 -27.85 12.02 16.46
CA ALA A 790 -29.08 11.37 16.02
C ALA A 790 -28.88 10.39 14.86
N VAL A 791 -27.76 10.49 14.14
CA VAL A 791 -27.42 9.60 13.02
C VAL A 791 -26.50 8.48 13.49
N CYS A 792 -25.25 8.79 13.86
CA CYS A 792 -24.29 7.74 14.19
C CYS A 792 -24.43 7.19 15.62
N SER A 793 -25.36 7.72 16.43
CA SER A 793 -25.54 7.37 17.85
C SER A 793 -24.30 7.56 18.74
N TYR A 794 -23.22 8.13 18.20
CA TYR A 794 -21.98 8.35 18.93
C TYR A 794 -22.09 9.60 19.82
N PRO A 795 -21.57 9.59 21.05
CA PRO A 795 -21.52 10.77 21.91
C PRO A 795 -20.83 11.94 21.18
N ILE A 796 -21.42 13.13 21.21
CA ILE A 796 -20.84 14.30 20.56
C ILE A 796 -19.66 14.81 21.40
N ILE A 797 -18.46 14.68 20.83
CA ILE A 797 -17.19 15.17 21.37
C ILE A 797 -16.78 16.36 20.49
N GLY A 798 -16.77 17.59 21.02
CA GLY A 798 -16.59 18.83 20.25
C GLY A 798 -17.91 19.53 19.87
N SER A 799 -17.88 20.48 18.92
CA SER A 799 -19.06 21.33 18.59
C SER A 799 -20.33 20.54 18.30
N ARG A 800 -21.44 20.96 18.91
CA ARG A 800 -22.78 20.39 18.70
C ARG A 800 -23.59 21.22 17.72
N PHE A 801 -24.05 20.61 16.63
CA PHE A 801 -24.95 21.23 15.66
C PHE A 801 -26.37 20.77 15.95
N LYS A 802 -27.21 21.69 16.44
CA LYS A 802 -28.60 21.41 16.75
C LYS A 802 -29.48 22.02 15.68
N GLU A 803 -30.37 21.21 15.13
CA GLU A 803 -31.43 21.69 14.25
C GLU A 803 -32.49 22.44 15.09
N VAL A 804 -32.89 23.62 14.63
CA VAL A 804 -33.67 24.57 15.44
C VAL A 804 -35.16 24.21 15.48
N THR A 805 -35.71 23.58 14.44
CA THR A 805 -37.15 23.28 14.30
C THR A 805 -37.54 21.95 14.96
N SER A 806 -36.88 20.87 14.57
CA SER A 806 -37.06 19.46 14.94
C SER A 806 -36.22 19.05 16.16
N GLY A 807 -35.17 19.81 16.48
CA GLY A 807 -34.48 19.70 17.77
C GLY A 807 -33.47 18.56 17.92
N PHE A 808 -33.19 17.79 16.87
CA PHE A 808 -32.17 16.74 16.89
C PHE A 808 -30.75 17.31 16.84
N ASN A 809 -29.77 16.49 17.21
CA ASN A 809 -28.36 16.89 17.31
C ASN A 809 -27.50 16.08 16.33
N LEU A 810 -26.58 16.75 15.65
CA LEU A 810 -25.56 16.13 14.82
C LEU A 810 -24.17 16.41 15.39
N CYS A 811 -23.29 15.42 15.30
CA CYS A 811 -21.86 15.66 15.44
C CYS A 811 -21.35 16.42 14.20
N SER A 812 -20.15 17.00 14.32
CA SER A 812 -19.52 17.76 13.25
C SER A 812 -19.41 16.95 11.94
N THR A 813 -19.09 15.66 12.03
CA THR A 813 -19.00 14.74 10.87
C THR A 813 -20.34 14.52 10.18
N CYS A 814 -21.39 14.14 10.92
CA CYS A 814 -22.70 13.90 10.30
C CYS A 814 -23.30 15.19 9.73
N TYR A 815 -23.07 16.33 10.39
CA TYR A 815 -23.45 17.63 9.85
C TYR A 815 -22.66 17.98 8.58
N SER A 816 -21.34 17.78 8.56
CA SER A 816 -20.53 18.06 7.37
C SER A 816 -20.87 17.14 6.20
N GLU A 817 -21.31 15.90 6.46
CA GLU A 817 -21.70 14.94 5.42
C GLU A 817 -23.15 15.09 4.95
N GLY A 818 -23.92 16.04 5.50
CA GLY A 818 -25.32 16.24 5.14
C GLY A 818 -26.24 15.09 5.58
N LYS A 819 -25.83 14.29 6.57
CA LYS A 819 -26.60 13.15 7.07
C LYS A 819 -27.64 13.62 8.07
N VAL A 820 -28.91 13.27 7.82
CA VAL A 820 -30.02 13.53 8.75
C VAL A 820 -30.86 12.27 9.00
N PRO A 821 -31.57 12.19 10.13
CA PRO A 821 -32.45 11.05 10.40
C PRO A 821 -33.65 11.01 9.46
N VAL A 822 -34.01 9.82 8.97
CA VAL A 822 -35.15 9.62 8.03
C VAL A 822 -36.50 10.00 8.64
N SER A 823 -36.60 10.00 9.97
CA SER A 823 -37.82 10.39 10.69
C SER A 823 -38.22 11.85 10.50
N PHE A 824 -37.31 12.70 10.01
CA PHE A 824 -37.56 14.13 9.80
C PHE A 824 -37.41 14.44 8.30
N LYS A 825 -38.49 14.33 7.53
CA LYS A 825 -38.51 14.75 6.11
C LYS A 825 -38.85 16.23 6.01
N GLN A 826 -37.85 17.06 5.68
CA GLN A 826 -38.04 18.49 5.43
C GLN A 826 -37.22 18.93 4.21
N ASP A 827 -37.73 19.95 3.52
CA ASP A 827 -37.06 20.55 2.37
C ASP A 827 -35.97 21.54 2.77
N GLU A 828 -36.00 22.06 4.00
CA GLU A 828 -34.99 22.98 4.51
C GLU A 828 -34.74 22.73 5.99
N TYR A 829 -33.48 22.74 6.40
CA TYR A 829 -33.06 22.58 7.79
C TYR A 829 -32.26 23.80 8.24
N ASN A 830 -32.51 24.26 9.46
CA ASN A 830 -31.82 25.41 10.02
C ASN A 830 -30.98 25.01 11.23
N PHE A 831 -29.66 25.08 11.11
CA PHE A 831 -28.74 24.59 12.14
C PHE A 831 -28.05 25.71 12.90
N ARG A 832 -27.92 25.50 14.21
CA ARG A 832 -27.14 26.35 15.11
C ARG A 832 -26.04 25.55 15.78
N GLU A 833 -24.84 26.11 15.76
CA GLU A 833 -23.65 25.59 16.45
C GLU A 833 -23.67 26.03 17.92
N TYR A 834 -23.36 25.09 18.82
CA TYR A 834 -23.18 25.32 20.25
C TYR A 834 -21.82 24.77 20.69
N GLY A 835 -20.99 25.63 21.29
CA GLY A 835 -19.66 25.24 21.79
C GLY A 835 -19.71 24.63 23.20
N THR A 836 -20.74 24.97 23.99
CA THR A 836 -20.97 24.41 25.33
C THR A 836 -22.46 24.27 25.64
N ASP A 837 -22.78 23.45 26.64
CA ASP A 837 -24.18 23.29 27.08
C ASP A 837 -24.74 24.56 27.72
N THR A 838 -23.89 25.37 28.35
CA THR A 838 -24.31 26.65 28.96
C THR A 838 -24.81 27.64 27.91
N GLU A 839 -24.17 27.69 26.73
CA GLU A 839 -24.65 28.48 25.59
C GLU A 839 -26.01 28.00 25.09
N SER A 840 -26.21 26.68 25.03
CA SER A 840 -27.50 26.12 24.62
C SER A 840 -28.62 26.44 25.61
N MET A 841 -28.32 26.42 26.90
CA MET A 841 -29.34 26.72 27.92
C MET A 841 -29.72 28.20 27.90
N LYS A 842 -28.75 29.13 27.80
CA LYS A 842 -29.01 30.57 27.68
C LYS A 842 -29.95 30.90 26.51
N ASP A 843 -29.80 30.17 25.41
CA ASP A 843 -30.59 30.36 24.21
C ASP A 843 -32.04 29.85 24.35
N LYS A 844 -32.25 28.72 25.07
CA LYS A 844 -33.58 28.27 25.46
C LYS A 844 -34.31 29.34 26.29
N PHE A 845 -33.63 29.95 27.27
CA PHE A 845 -34.23 30.98 28.12
C PHE A 845 -34.56 32.29 27.39
N LYS A 846 -33.79 32.67 26.36
CA LYS A 846 -34.11 33.84 25.52
C LYS A 846 -35.37 33.66 24.66
N LEU A 847 -35.62 32.45 24.17
CA LEU A 847 -36.85 32.13 23.42
C LEU A 847 -38.12 32.22 24.29
N PHE A 848 -38.01 31.95 25.61
CA PHE A 848 -39.11 32.17 26.54
C PHE A 848 -39.35 33.65 26.85
N SER A 849 -38.32 34.50 26.77
CA SER A 849 -38.47 35.96 26.93
C SER A 849 -39.14 36.64 25.73
N MET A 850 -39.06 36.08 24.51
CA MET A 850 -39.69 36.68 23.32
C MET A 850 -41.15 36.24 23.11
N ARG A 851 -41.65 35.26 23.88
CA ARG A 851 -43.06 34.82 23.79
C ARG A 851 -44.00 35.45 24.83
N ASN A 852 -43.48 36.30 25.72
CA ASN A 852 -44.29 37.08 26.67
C ASN A 852 -44.09 38.58 26.45
N SER A 853 -44.82 39.16 25.48
CA SER A 853 -45.48 40.48 25.62
C SER A 853 -46.18 40.91 24.32
N PRO A 854 -47.52 40.97 24.31
CA PRO A 854 -48.27 42.01 23.61
C PRO A 854 -48.79 43.03 24.64
N GLY A 855 -48.68 44.32 24.32
CA GLY A 855 -49.45 45.38 24.98
C GLY A 855 -48.66 46.35 25.87
N SER A 856 -48.42 47.53 25.31
CA SER A 856 -48.41 48.85 25.95
C SER A 856 -48.30 48.95 27.48
N ILE A 857 -47.27 49.66 27.96
CA ILE A 857 -47.42 50.81 28.86
C ILE A 857 -46.24 51.76 28.60
N SER A 858 -46.60 52.99 28.23
CA SER A 858 -45.77 54.18 28.32
C SER A 858 -45.41 54.46 29.77
N MET A 859 -44.13 54.65 30.07
CA MET A 859 -43.72 55.62 31.09
C MET A 859 -42.27 56.09 30.86
N LYS A 860 -42.13 57.41 30.97
CA LYS A 860 -40.93 58.24 30.78
C LYS A 860 -39.85 58.03 31.85
N GLU A 861 -38.63 58.42 31.46
CA GLU A 861 -37.57 59.10 32.23
C GLU A 861 -37.10 58.48 33.56
N GLN A 862 -35.89 57.92 33.60
CA GLN A 862 -34.63 58.63 33.92
C GLN A 862 -33.42 57.74 33.63
#